data_AF-A0A9E0VJM0-F1
#
_entry.id   AF-A0A9E0VJM0-F1
#
_cell.length_a   1.000
_cell.length_b   1.000
_cell.length_c   1.000
_cell.angle_alpha   90.00
_cell.angle_beta   90.00
_cell.angle_gamma   90.00
#
_symmetry.space_group_name_H-M   'P 1'
#
loop_
_entity.id
_entity.type
_entity.pdbx_description
1 polymer ?
#
loop_
_entity_poly.entity_id
_entity_poly.type
_entity_poly.pdbx_seq_one_letter_code
_entity_poly.pdbx_strand_id
1 'polypeptide(L)'
;MFFKRIAKTRSGFGALVLGTGLALSTLAFATDDPELPKPWPERLWRSLHNAADHTFVELSSALFDSLDKLDAELFKFPGNSKLGVEVRRDVLDNFDLLNTYTVIDRVKIQAESRPLSKITTWTEDVQTSGLGTPYIGLVFEPQASIEWTNVRQVRALDFKKEPSARVLAKQARIDAEIGAAADKSRTAGEPKPEPSPDPDLSELNPDIPIAFVDPSIRARFSRLPNLVAFPFRVPLHRRDVSKMKDGEILGYAFDGQVEVGVSAGLKVIPTLNVLHAGIDLRGTVLLHGRYQISVLREDARHARVKLTRLKEKGTKGSIKIGIERKNVYDGVMLFKGTPVEIDHVAKWNLNLVPFDFESSHIRSDQFDVVYRYDLDDPTGKAAFHKAVLGKFAESEGITGGLVGDTSKPVEKLLSRDGERYTAANSVRVDLAGLLRLDFNRKRESLEATLELPDGTHHLLEAVREKKKQQKTVFGAATENGVRRMTLYMDSELYAKNDPESIFVIAEITREDSNTGSRELNRYIGDMEKFLRKPDLLPDAAAHKPGKRWFLNPNRQWYGRSSFYYGYSLSLEEVGAFLRTDRATVEDLARKYLGLDRATSFIEAWATARTALDAGATAPELFRALQGVFASRYGVEPLTNILFDTIPSRLVDYFVTAQNVAFGRIQERGKTVTSVEKALTNTDRELGFETYNQRLKQDSEAVVKEIHVDAGPGGVKKLRFTLSHDPENVFFRLFQVTGLKKQLRLAEVAVNNRNHRFRAGENEILLDPDSLDLLTAKLSRDLRRGEFYNLSIAYSRTTDRYGPVASNRFGIDDDPYPSSKPAKPSPAN
;
A
#
# COMPACT_ATOMS: atom_id res chain seq x y z
N MET A 1 19.82 17.02 -25.95
CA MET A 1 20.82 16.62 -24.92
C MET A 1 20.33 15.46 -24.05
N PHE A 2 19.07 15.47 -23.58
CA PHE A 2 18.43 14.38 -22.79
C PHE A 2 18.48 12.98 -23.46
N PHE A 3 18.12 12.87 -24.75
CA PHE A 3 18.18 11.59 -25.49
C PHE A 3 19.60 11.03 -25.71
N LYS A 4 20.64 11.87 -25.72
CA LYS A 4 22.04 11.40 -25.82
C LYS A 4 22.54 10.76 -24.52
N ARG A 5 21.99 11.14 -23.36
CA ARG A 5 22.30 10.50 -22.06
C ARG A 5 21.69 9.09 -21.95
N ILE A 6 20.48 8.88 -22.48
CA ILE A 6 19.78 7.58 -22.49
C ILE A 6 20.46 6.56 -23.43
N ALA A 7 21.09 7.02 -24.51
CA ALA A 7 21.83 6.14 -25.42
C ALA A 7 23.15 5.61 -24.81
N LYS A 8 23.82 6.40 -23.94
CA LYS A 8 25.09 6.02 -23.30
C LYS A 8 24.93 4.91 -22.25
N THR A 9 23.79 4.87 -21.56
CA THR A 9 23.45 3.82 -20.56
C THR A 9 23.32 2.42 -21.15
N ARG A 10 22.98 2.28 -22.45
CA ARG A 10 22.90 0.98 -23.13
C ARG A 10 24.26 0.30 -23.31
N SER A 11 25.35 1.07 -23.42
CA SER A 11 26.71 0.53 -23.60
C SER A 11 27.35 0.03 -22.31
N GLY A 12 27.05 0.67 -21.16
CA GLY A 12 27.52 0.20 -19.84
C GLY A 12 26.86 -1.11 -19.39
N PHE A 13 25.62 -1.37 -19.84
CA PHE A 13 24.88 -2.61 -19.53
C PHE A 13 25.57 -3.86 -20.10
N GLY A 14 26.19 -3.78 -21.28
CA GLY A 14 26.92 -4.89 -21.89
C GLY A 14 28.19 -5.28 -21.12
N ALA A 15 28.92 -4.31 -20.56
CA ALA A 15 30.16 -4.54 -19.84
C ALA A 15 29.93 -5.15 -18.43
N LEU A 16 28.84 -4.75 -17.76
CA LEU A 16 28.51 -5.26 -16.41
C LEU A 16 28.05 -6.72 -16.44
N VAL A 17 27.26 -7.11 -17.45
CA VAL A 17 26.77 -8.48 -17.66
C VAL A 17 27.92 -9.45 -17.97
N LEU A 18 28.94 -9.01 -18.72
CA LEU A 18 30.15 -9.80 -18.99
C LEU A 18 31.02 -9.96 -17.72
N GLY A 19 31.09 -8.94 -16.86
CA GLY A 19 31.84 -9.00 -15.61
C GLY A 19 31.24 -9.95 -14.56
N THR A 20 29.91 -10.03 -14.46
CA THR A 20 29.23 -10.93 -13.51
C THR A 20 29.26 -12.40 -13.95
N GLY A 21 29.24 -12.67 -15.26
CA GLY A 21 29.38 -14.03 -15.80
C GLY A 21 30.73 -14.68 -15.48
N LEU A 22 31.82 -13.91 -15.39
CA LEU A 22 33.15 -14.41 -15.07
C LEU A 22 33.33 -14.72 -13.57
N ALA A 23 32.74 -13.92 -12.67
CA ALA A 23 32.87 -14.10 -11.22
C ALA A 23 32.10 -15.32 -10.67
N LEU A 24 31.07 -15.79 -11.36
CA LEU A 24 30.27 -16.96 -10.95
C LEU A 24 30.89 -18.31 -11.36
N SER A 25 31.85 -18.30 -12.29
CA SER A 25 32.53 -19.53 -12.75
C SER A 25 33.57 -20.07 -11.75
N THR A 26 33.95 -19.28 -10.74
CA THR A 26 35.04 -19.62 -9.80
C THR A 26 34.57 -20.17 -8.45
N LEU A 27 33.26 -20.35 -8.22
CA LEU A 27 32.69 -20.90 -6.99
C LEU A 27 32.10 -22.30 -7.23
N ALA A 28 32.96 -23.29 -7.45
CA ALA A 28 32.61 -24.70 -7.38
C ALA A 28 33.57 -25.42 -6.42
N PHE A 29 33.13 -25.64 -5.17
CA PHE A 29 33.84 -26.47 -4.20
C PHE A 29 33.09 -27.79 -3.99
N ALA A 30 33.91 -28.84 -3.82
CA ALA A 30 33.55 -30.24 -3.66
C ALA A 30 32.80 -30.54 -2.36
N THR A 31 31.85 -31.47 -2.44
CA THR A 31 31.31 -32.20 -1.28
C THR A 31 31.15 -33.66 -1.65
N ASP A 32 31.90 -34.53 -0.98
CA ASP A 32 31.78 -35.99 -1.02
C ASP A 32 30.58 -36.43 -0.18
N ASP A 33 29.50 -36.89 -0.82
CA ASP A 33 28.46 -37.68 -0.16
C ASP A 33 27.88 -38.69 -1.17
N PRO A 34 28.13 -40.01 -1.02
CA PRO A 34 27.92 -40.98 -2.08
C PRO A 34 26.61 -41.75 -1.91
N GLU A 35 25.44 -41.08 -1.97
CA GLU A 35 24.17 -41.81 -2.19
C GLU A 35 23.28 -41.08 -3.21
N LEU A 36 23.24 -41.66 -4.42
CA LEU A 36 22.37 -41.39 -5.59
C LEU A 36 22.45 -39.96 -6.19
N PRO A 37 23.25 -39.75 -7.26
CA PRO A 37 23.32 -38.48 -7.95
C PRO A 37 22.02 -38.22 -8.71
N LYS A 38 21.20 -37.28 -8.24
CA LYS A 38 20.27 -36.57 -9.13
C LYS A 38 21.10 -35.94 -10.26
N PRO A 39 20.67 -36.01 -11.53
CA PRO A 39 21.49 -35.59 -12.66
C PRO A 39 22.00 -34.17 -12.42
N TRP A 40 23.31 -34.06 -12.23
CA TRP A 40 24.01 -32.82 -11.90
C TRP A 40 23.71 -31.63 -12.84
N PRO A 41 23.31 -31.81 -14.12
CA PRO A 41 22.95 -30.68 -14.97
C PRO A 41 21.71 -29.96 -14.45
N GLU A 42 20.68 -30.66 -13.97
CA GLU A 42 19.44 -30.01 -13.55
C GLU A 42 19.61 -29.17 -12.28
N ARG A 43 20.39 -29.65 -11.30
CA ARG A 43 20.66 -28.88 -10.08
C ARG A 43 21.52 -27.66 -10.36
N LEU A 44 22.57 -27.81 -11.18
CA LEU A 44 23.43 -26.69 -11.57
C LEU A 44 22.65 -25.67 -12.41
N TRP A 45 21.85 -26.14 -13.37
CA TRP A 45 20.97 -25.28 -14.17
C TRP A 45 19.93 -24.58 -13.30
N ARG A 46 19.24 -25.27 -12.39
CA ARG A 46 18.30 -24.61 -11.46
C ARG A 46 19.00 -23.62 -10.54
N SER A 47 20.21 -23.90 -10.07
CA SER A 47 20.97 -22.98 -9.21
C SER A 47 21.46 -21.75 -9.98
N LEU A 48 21.98 -21.93 -11.19
CA LEU A 48 22.37 -20.85 -12.09
C LEU A 48 21.15 -20.02 -12.52
N HIS A 49 20.01 -20.66 -12.81
CA HIS A 49 18.76 -19.97 -13.11
C HIS A 49 18.26 -19.19 -11.89
N ASN A 50 18.21 -19.79 -10.70
CA ASN A 50 17.78 -19.09 -9.49
C ASN A 50 18.71 -17.93 -9.13
N ALA A 51 20.03 -18.08 -9.33
CA ALA A 51 20.99 -17.01 -9.12
C ALA A 51 20.85 -15.90 -10.17
N ALA A 52 20.72 -16.24 -11.45
CA ALA A 52 20.49 -15.29 -12.53
C ALA A 52 19.15 -14.56 -12.36
N ASP A 53 18.10 -15.25 -11.92
CA ASP A 53 16.80 -14.67 -11.60
C ASP A 53 16.91 -13.72 -10.41
N HIS A 54 17.62 -14.12 -9.35
CA HIS A 54 17.86 -13.24 -8.20
C HIS A 54 18.63 -11.99 -8.63
N THR A 55 19.72 -12.14 -9.38
CA THR A 55 20.52 -11.03 -9.87
C THR A 55 19.76 -10.16 -10.86
N PHE A 56 18.92 -10.73 -11.74
CA PHE A 56 18.09 -9.95 -12.66
C PHE A 56 16.97 -9.20 -11.92
N VAL A 57 16.33 -9.83 -10.93
CA VAL A 57 15.35 -9.17 -10.06
C VAL A 57 16.02 -8.07 -9.27
N GLU A 58 17.20 -8.29 -8.68
CA GLU A 58 17.94 -7.27 -7.92
C GLU A 58 18.47 -6.15 -8.81
N LEU A 59 19.01 -6.45 -9.99
CA LEU A 59 19.50 -5.46 -10.95
C LEU A 59 18.33 -4.65 -11.53
N SER A 60 17.22 -5.32 -11.87
CA SER A 60 16.00 -4.65 -12.32
C SER A 60 15.41 -3.81 -11.19
N SER A 61 15.36 -4.30 -9.95
CA SER A 61 14.91 -3.54 -8.80
C SER A 61 15.82 -2.36 -8.53
N ALA A 62 17.15 -2.49 -8.60
CA ALA A 62 18.08 -1.38 -8.38
C ALA A 62 18.05 -0.34 -9.51
N LEU A 63 17.95 -0.79 -10.78
CA LEU A 63 17.70 0.11 -11.91
C LEU A 63 16.38 0.84 -11.74
N PHE A 64 15.35 0.16 -11.24
CA PHE A 64 14.05 0.79 -11.00
C PHE A 64 14.03 1.63 -9.75
N ASP A 65 14.66 1.29 -8.64
CA ASP A 65 14.77 2.18 -7.49
C ASP A 65 15.45 3.50 -7.89
N SER A 66 16.33 3.46 -8.91
CA SER A 66 16.92 4.65 -9.54
C SER A 66 16.02 5.38 -10.56
N LEU A 67 15.02 4.71 -11.15
CA LEU A 67 14.05 5.28 -12.11
C LEU A 67 12.69 5.64 -11.47
N ASP A 68 12.32 4.97 -10.38
CA ASP A 68 11.11 5.07 -9.57
C ASP A 68 11.05 6.45 -8.93
N LYS A 69 12.21 7.11 -8.77
CA LYS A 69 12.31 8.55 -8.56
C LYS A 69 13.44 9.11 -9.42
N LEU A 70 13.11 9.53 -10.64
CA LEU A 70 14.01 10.34 -11.44
C LEU A 70 13.82 11.80 -11.04
N ASP A 71 14.71 12.31 -10.19
CA ASP A 71 14.80 13.73 -9.85
C ASP A 71 15.89 14.38 -10.71
N ALA A 72 15.48 15.25 -11.64
CA ALA A 72 16.36 15.93 -12.55
C ALA A 72 16.25 17.44 -12.38
N GLU A 73 17.36 18.08 -12.01
CA GLU A 73 17.48 19.54 -12.08
C GLU A 73 17.51 19.97 -13.56
N LEU A 74 16.46 20.62 -14.03
CA LEU A 74 16.37 21.13 -15.40
C LEU A 74 17.18 22.42 -15.57
N PHE A 75 16.98 23.37 -14.65
CA PHE A 75 17.60 24.68 -14.70
C PHE A 75 17.96 25.18 -13.29
N LYS A 76 19.11 25.83 -13.20
CA LYS A 76 19.53 26.62 -12.03
C LYS A 76 19.47 28.09 -12.43
N PHE A 77 18.63 28.86 -11.77
CA PHE A 77 18.55 30.30 -11.96
C PHE A 77 19.64 31.01 -11.13
N PRO A 78 20.04 32.24 -11.51
CA PRO A 78 20.81 33.11 -10.62
C PRO A 78 20.12 33.23 -9.26
N GLY A 79 20.86 33.18 -8.16
CA GLY A 79 20.28 33.16 -6.81
C GLY A 79 19.91 31.77 -6.28
N ASN A 80 20.42 30.70 -6.91
CA ASN A 80 20.24 29.29 -6.50
C ASN A 80 18.82 28.73 -6.57
N SER A 81 17.84 29.44 -7.13
CA SER A 81 16.54 28.83 -7.43
C SER A 81 16.71 27.70 -8.44
N LYS A 82 15.94 26.62 -8.29
CA LYS A 82 16.00 25.45 -9.18
C LYS A 82 14.63 25.15 -9.76
N LEU A 83 14.62 24.76 -11.02
CA LEU A 83 13.50 24.09 -11.65
C LEU A 83 13.86 22.60 -11.74
N GLY A 84 13.13 21.76 -11.00
CA GLY A 84 13.29 20.32 -11.00
C GLY A 84 12.12 19.62 -11.71
N VAL A 85 12.40 18.44 -12.25
CA VAL A 85 11.39 17.47 -12.67
C VAL A 85 11.58 16.22 -11.84
N GLU A 86 10.53 15.79 -11.15
CA GLU A 86 10.45 14.49 -10.48
C GLU A 86 9.50 13.60 -11.27
N VAL A 87 9.99 12.46 -11.77
CA VAL A 87 9.17 11.40 -12.36
C VAL A 87 9.16 10.23 -11.42
N ARG A 88 7.96 9.73 -11.10
CA ARG A 88 7.76 8.61 -10.20
C ARG A 88 6.76 7.59 -10.77
N ARG A 89 7.01 6.32 -10.51
CA ARG A 89 6.09 5.22 -10.83
C ARG A 89 5.92 4.35 -9.59
N ASP A 90 4.69 4.24 -9.11
CA ASP A 90 4.34 3.26 -8.08
C ASP A 90 3.52 2.13 -8.73
N VAL A 91 3.80 0.88 -8.34
CA VAL A 91 3.04 -0.30 -8.78
C VAL A 91 2.51 -1.03 -7.58
N LEU A 92 1.20 -1.05 -7.45
CA LEU A 92 0.48 -1.67 -6.36
C LEU A 92 -0.19 -2.95 -6.86
N ASP A 93 0.01 -4.05 -6.15
CA ASP A 93 -0.72 -5.30 -6.40
C ASP A 93 -2.18 -5.13 -5.95
N ASN A 94 -3.12 -5.49 -6.82
CA ASN A 94 -4.52 -5.53 -6.44
C ASN A 94 -4.80 -6.91 -5.83
N PHE A 95 -4.63 -7.03 -4.51
CA PHE A 95 -4.74 -8.30 -3.78
C PHE A 95 -6.04 -9.07 -4.01
N ASP A 96 -7.09 -8.36 -4.42
CA ASP A 96 -8.44 -8.85 -4.69
C ASP A 96 -8.69 -9.20 -6.17
N LEU A 97 -7.80 -8.84 -7.09
CA LEU A 97 -7.92 -9.06 -8.52
C LEU A 97 -6.64 -9.68 -9.08
N LEU A 98 -6.72 -10.97 -9.40
CA LEU A 98 -5.56 -11.78 -9.81
C LEU A 98 -4.86 -11.20 -11.04
N ASN A 99 -3.53 -11.09 -10.96
CA ASN A 99 -2.64 -10.57 -12.01
C ASN A 99 -2.98 -9.17 -12.51
N THR A 100 -3.69 -8.38 -11.71
CA THR A 100 -3.91 -6.96 -11.99
C THR A 100 -3.06 -6.11 -11.04
N TYR A 101 -2.52 -5.04 -11.59
CA TYR A 101 -1.70 -4.10 -10.87
C TYR A 101 -2.23 -2.71 -11.13
N THR A 102 -2.26 -1.87 -10.10
CA THR A 102 -2.49 -0.44 -10.26
C THR A 102 -1.13 0.24 -10.45
N VAL A 103 -0.94 0.85 -11.61
CA VAL A 103 0.25 1.63 -11.94
C VAL A 103 -0.10 3.10 -11.80
N ILE A 104 0.63 3.78 -10.91
CA ILE A 104 0.49 5.20 -10.63
C ILE A 104 1.74 5.88 -11.18
N ASP A 105 1.58 6.56 -12.32
CA ASP A 105 2.62 7.40 -12.90
C ASP A 105 2.45 8.83 -12.40
N ARG A 106 3.51 9.45 -11.91
CA ARG A 106 3.53 10.85 -11.46
C ARG A 106 4.65 11.61 -12.13
N VAL A 107 4.36 12.81 -12.57
CA VAL A 107 5.34 13.77 -13.08
C VAL A 107 5.09 15.06 -12.35
N LYS A 108 6.10 15.57 -11.66
CA LYS A 108 6.03 16.81 -10.91
C LYS A 108 7.10 17.76 -11.43
N ILE A 109 6.68 18.93 -11.89
CA ILE A 109 7.58 20.04 -12.18
C ILE A 109 7.54 20.95 -10.96
N GLN A 110 8.69 21.17 -10.32
CA GLN A 110 8.77 22.01 -9.13
C GLN A 110 9.76 23.16 -9.34
N ALA A 111 9.28 24.37 -9.11
CA ALA A 111 10.09 25.56 -8.98
C ALA A 111 10.28 25.80 -7.48
N GLU A 112 11.52 25.61 -7.02
CA GLU A 112 11.91 25.92 -5.65
C GLU A 112 12.83 27.14 -5.71
N SER A 113 12.46 28.24 -5.04
CA SER A 113 13.46 29.25 -4.75
C SER A 113 14.28 28.76 -3.56
N ARG A 114 15.59 28.99 -3.57
CA ARG A 114 16.34 28.85 -2.32
C ARG A 114 15.82 29.89 -1.32
N PRO A 115 15.96 29.62 -0.01
CA PRO A 115 15.73 30.63 1.00
C PRO A 115 16.49 31.90 0.60
N LEU A 116 15.77 33.02 0.49
CA LEU A 116 16.35 34.35 0.21
C LEU A 116 17.32 34.71 1.34
N SER A 117 18.55 34.21 1.23
CA SER A 117 19.64 34.19 2.21
C SER A 117 19.24 33.73 3.61
N LYS A 118 20.03 32.82 4.20
CA LYS A 118 20.29 32.96 5.64
C LYS A 118 20.90 34.35 5.78
N ILE A 119 20.09 35.38 6.04
CA ILE A 119 20.58 36.68 6.48
C ILE A 119 21.12 36.39 7.88
N THR A 120 22.34 35.83 7.93
CA THR A 120 23.10 35.73 9.16
C THR A 120 23.48 37.16 9.51
N THR A 121 22.66 37.77 10.35
CA THR A 121 22.85 39.16 10.77
C THR A 121 24.10 39.35 11.62
N TRP A 122 24.77 38.27 12.05
CA TRP A 122 25.99 38.32 12.84
C TRP A 122 26.90 37.12 12.53
N THR A 123 27.78 37.27 11.54
CA THR A 123 29.00 36.46 11.41
C THR A 123 30.18 37.41 11.38
N GLU A 124 30.44 38.08 12.50
CA GLU A 124 31.84 38.38 12.78
C GLU A 124 32.48 37.04 13.12
N ASP A 125 33.40 36.61 12.27
CA ASP A 125 34.28 35.47 12.51
C ASP A 125 35.08 35.76 13.78
N VAL A 126 34.51 35.45 14.95
CA VAL A 126 35.27 35.40 16.21
C VAL A 126 36.13 34.13 16.13
N GLN A 127 37.19 34.18 15.34
CA GLN A 127 38.18 33.11 15.16
C GLN A 127 39.01 32.83 16.43
N THR A 128 38.76 33.54 17.54
CA THR A 128 39.73 33.63 18.64
C THR A 128 39.41 32.81 19.88
N SER A 129 38.34 32.02 19.93
CA SER A 129 38.13 31.10 21.05
C SER A 129 37.36 29.89 20.58
N GLY A 130 37.72 28.68 20.99
CA GLY A 130 37.06 27.42 20.60
C GLY A 130 35.59 27.26 21.03
N LEU A 131 34.87 28.37 21.24
CA LEU A 131 33.44 28.47 21.43
C LEU A 131 32.76 28.54 20.07
N GLY A 132 31.67 27.79 19.93
CA GLY A 132 30.98 27.66 18.66
C GLY A 132 30.43 28.98 18.12
N THR A 133 30.31 29.10 16.80
CA THR A 133 29.74 30.29 16.16
C THR A 133 28.21 30.23 16.28
N PRO A 134 27.56 31.14 17.03
CA PRO A 134 26.12 31.26 17.00
C PRO A 134 25.68 31.82 15.64
N TYR A 135 24.49 31.43 15.18
CA TYR A 135 23.86 32.07 14.03
C TYR A 135 22.39 32.31 14.31
N ILE A 136 21.84 33.37 13.71
CA ILE A 136 20.41 33.62 13.55
C ILE A 136 20.19 33.79 12.05
N GLY A 137 19.20 33.12 11.48
CA GLY A 137 18.86 33.20 10.07
C GLY A 137 17.36 33.37 9.89
N LEU A 138 16.98 34.18 8.91
CA LEU A 138 15.61 34.18 8.36
C LEU A 138 15.54 33.15 7.23
N VAL A 139 14.43 32.44 7.16
CA VAL A 139 14.14 31.43 6.14
C VAL A 139 12.88 31.88 5.41
N PHE A 140 12.96 32.05 4.09
CA PHE A 140 11.82 32.35 3.23
C PHE A 140 11.85 31.41 2.02
N GLU A 141 11.05 30.35 2.05
CA GLU A 141 11.11 29.25 1.07
C GLU A 141 9.78 29.17 0.29
N PRO A 142 9.60 29.98 -0.78
CA PRO A 142 8.49 29.80 -1.70
C PRO A 142 8.75 28.61 -2.62
N GLN A 143 7.73 27.79 -2.77
CA GLN A 143 7.73 26.63 -3.66
C GLN A 143 6.44 26.65 -4.47
N ALA A 144 6.55 26.33 -5.75
CA ALA A 144 5.40 26.09 -6.60
C ALA A 144 5.65 24.81 -7.40
N SER A 145 4.66 23.95 -7.48
CA SER A 145 4.73 22.76 -8.33
C SER A 145 3.46 22.51 -9.11
N ILE A 146 3.65 21.90 -10.27
CA ILE A 146 2.59 21.31 -11.06
C ILE A 146 2.84 19.80 -11.07
N GLU A 147 1.87 19.04 -10.59
CA GLU A 147 1.91 17.59 -10.54
C GLU A 147 0.87 17.02 -11.51
N TRP A 148 1.26 16.08 -12.35
CA TRP A 148 0.37 15.25 -13.14
C TRP A 148 0.41 13.83 -12.60
N THR A 149 -0.76 13.21 -12.45
CA THR A 149 -0.90 11.82 -12.03
C THR A 149 -1.70 11.04 -13.06
N ASN A 150 -1.24 9.86 -13.44
CA ASN A 150 -2.00 8.88 -14.21
C ASN A 150 -2.09 7.57 -13.42
N VAL A 151 -3.30 7.24 -12.98
CA VAL A 151 -3.59 5.95 -12.36
C VAL A 151 -4.28 5.07 -13.39
N ARG A 152 -3.70 3.90 -13.64
CA ARG A 152 -4.29 2.90 -14.53
C ARG A 152 -4.15 1.51 -13.96
N GLN A 153 -5.10 0.65 -14.29
CA GLN A 153 -4.95 -0.77 -14.04
C GLN A 153 -4.33 -1.45 -15.26
N VAL A 154 -3.40 -2.36 -15.00
CA VAL A 154 -2.74 -3.17 -16.04
C VAL A 154 -2.78 -4.63 -15.62
N ARG A 155 -3.03 -5.53 -16.55
CA ARG A 155 -2.80 -6.96 -16.31
C ARG A 155 -1.35 -7.28 -16.61
N ALA A 156 -0.79 -8.21 -15.84
CA ALA A 156 0.51 -8.79 -16.21
C ALA A 156 0.47 -9.49 -17.58
N LEU A 157 -0.70 -9.97 -17.99
CA LEU A 157 -0.95 -10.60 -19.29
C LEU A 157 -1.12 -9.57 -20.43
N ASP A 158 -1.48 -8.32 -20.12
CA ASP A 158 -1.58 -7.24 -21.12
C ASP A 158 -0.20 -6.81 -21.64
N PHE A 159 0.88 -7.31 -21.04
CA PHE A 159 2.22 -7.28 -21.62
C PHE A 159 2.28 -8.22 -22.84
N LYS A 160 1.46 -7.95 -23.86
CA LYS A 160 1.80 -8.35 -25.21
C LYS A 160 3.11 -7.64 -25.51
N LYS A 161 4.15 -8.36 -25.94
CA LYS A 161 5.28 -7.72 -26.66
C LYS A 161 4.61 -6.82 -27.68
N GLU A 162 4.67 -5.50 -27.49
CA GLU A 162 4.25 -4.59 -28.55
C GLU A 162 4.98 -5.09 -29.80
N PRO A 163 4.26 -5.51 -30.84
CA PRO A 163 4.92 -6.10 -31.98
C PRO A 163 5.90 -5.04 -32.46
N SER A 164 7.18 -5.41 -32.59
CA SER A 164 8.20 -4.46 -33.02
C SER A 164 7.69 -3.70 -34.25
N ALA A 165 8.09 -2.45 -34.47
CA ALA A 165 7.62 -1.67 -35.62
C ALA A 165 7.72 -2.45 -36.95
N ARG A 166 8.69 -3.37 -37.07
CA ARG A 166 8.81 -4.34 -38.18
C ARG A 166 7.70 -5.37 -38.23
N VAL A 167 7.28 -5.95 -37.10
CA VAL A 167 6.17 -6.90 -37.02
C VAL A 167 4.84 -6.20 -37.27
N LEU A 168 4.64 -4.98 -36.75
CA LEU A 168 3.46 -4.17 -37.09
C LEU A 168 3.41 -3.83 -38.59
N ALA A 169 4.55 -3.44 -39.18
CA ALA A 169 4.65 -3.20 -40.61
C ALA A 169 4.41 -4.47 -41.43
N LYS A 170 4.92 -5.62 -40.97
CA LYS A 170 4.69 -6.92 -41.62
C LYS A 170 3.23 -7.36 -41.50
N GLN A 171 2.61 -7.18 -40.34
CA GLN A 171 1.20 -7.51 -40.11
C GLN A 171 0.30 -6.61 -40.94
N ALA A 172 0.53 -5.30 -40.97
CA ALA A 172 -0.21 -4.38 -41.83
C ALA A 172 -0.08 -4.74 -43.33
N ARG A 173 1.09 -5.26 -43.73
CA ARG A 173 1.32 -5.74 -45.10
C ARG A 173 0.58 -7.05 -45.39
N ILE A 174 0.58 -7.99 -44.44
CA ILE A 174 -0.19 -9.24 -44.51
C ILE A 174 -1.69 -8.94 -44.52
N ASP A 175 -2.18 -8.06 -43.66
CA ASP A 175 -3.61 -7.70 -43.60
C ASP A 175 -4.05 -6.97 -44.89
N ALA A 176 -3.16 -6.15 -45.49
CA ALA A 176 -3.40 -5.56 -46.81
C ALA A 176 -3.42 -6.61 -47.93
N GLU A 177 -2.54 -7.61 -47.88
CA GLU A 177 -2.50 -8.73 -48.83
C GLU A 177 -3.72 -9.66 -48.67
N ILE A 178 -4.15 -9.93 -47.43
CA ILE A 178 -5.36 -10.71 -47.11
C ILE A 178 -6.61 -9.93 -47.51
N GLY A 179 -6.68 -8.62 -47.26
CA GLY A 179 -7.78 -7.78 -47.73
C GLY A 179 -7.88 -7.80 -49.26
N ALA A 180 -6.73 -7.67 -49.95
CA ALA A 180 -6.66 -7.76 -51.41
C ALA A 180 -6.98 -9.17 -51.95
N ALA A 181 -6.71 -10.23 -51.19
CA ALA A 181 -7.06 -11.60 -51.54
C ALA A 181 -8.52 -11.94 -51.21
N ALA A 182 -9.08 -11.41 -50.13
CA ALA A 182 -10.48 -11.59 -49.74
C ALA A 182 -11.44 -10.90 -50.72
N ASP A 183 -11.04 -9.75 -51.27
CA ASP A 183 -11.75 -9.11 -52.39
C ASP A 183 -11.69 -9.94 -53.68
N LYS A 184 -10.68 -10.80 -53.84
CA LYS A 184 -10.59 -11.75 -54.97
C LYS A 184 -11.30 -13.09 -54.70
N SER A 185 -11.40 -13.52 -53.45
CA SER A 185 -11.99 -14.81 -53.05
C SER A 185 -13.50 -14.76 -52.83
N ARG A 186 -14.13 -13.58 -52.89
CA ARG A 186 -15.60 -13.43 -52.79
C ARG A 186 -16.39 -14.02 -53.98
N THR A 187 -15.74 -14.72 -54.91
CA THR A 187 -16.37 -15.40 -56.06
C THR A 187 -16.37 -16.92 -56.01
N ALA A 188 -15.85 -17.57 -54.95
CA ALA A 188 -15.95 -19.02 -54.81
C ALA A 188 -16.41 -19.40 -53.39
N GLY A 189 -17.64 -19.92 -53.30
CA GLY A 189 -18.20 -20.43 -52.06
C GLY A 189 -17.55 -21.76 -51.69
N GLU A 190 -16.63 -21.73 -50.72
CA GLU A 190 -16.15 -22.95 -50.07
C GLU A 190 -16.82 -23.14 -48.70
N PRO A 191 -17.14 -24.40 -48.34
CA PRO A 191 -17.83 -24.73 -47.11
C PRO A 191 -16.91 -24.61 -45.89
N LYS A 192 -17.50 -24.12 -44.80
CA LYS A 192 -16.87 -23.91 -43.50
C LYS A 192 -16.52 -25.27 -42.87
N PRO A 193 -15.27 -25.56 -42.51
CA PRO A 193 -14.92 -26.84 -41.88
C PRO A 193 -15.52 -26.93 -40.47
N GLU A 194 -16.06 -28.11 -40.14
CA GLU A 194 -16.54 -28.43 -38.80
C GLU A 194 -15.38 -28.46 -37.78
N PRO A 195 -15.62 -28.00 -36.54
CA PRO A 195 -14.60 -28.00 -35.50
C PRO A 195 -14.23 -29.43 -35.06
N SER A 196 -12.93 -29.70 -34.97
CA SER A 196 -12.38 -30.96 -34.48
C SER A 196 -12.79 -31.22 -33.01
N PRO A 197 -13.05 -32.48 -32.59
CA PRO A 197 -13.46 -32.82 -31.22
C PRO A 197 -12.32 -32.87 -30.19
N ASP A 198 -11.06 -32.82 -30.63
CA ASP A 198 -9.91 -32.84 -29.72
C ASP A 198 -9.52 -31.41 -29.30
N PRO A 199 -9.39 -31.13 -27.99
CA PRO A 199 -8.92 -29.83 -27.52
C PRO A 199 -7.49 -29.62 -28.01
N ASP A 200 -7.36 -28.73 -28.99
CA ASP A 200 -6.11 -28.39 -29.63
C ASP A 200 -5.11 -27.85 -28.57
N LEU A 201 -3.85 -28.25 -28.64
CA LEU A 201 -2.76 -27.79 -27.77
C LEU A 201 -2.62 -26.25 -27.74
N SER A 202 -3.26 -25.56 -28.68
CA SER A 202 -3.45 -24.11 -28.74
C SER A 202 -4.33 -23.52 -27.62
N GLU A 203 -5.14 -24.33 -26.92
CA GLU A 203 -6.01 -23.89 -25.81
C GLU A 203 -5.22 -23.43 -24.56
N LEU A 204 -3.94 -23.77 -24.49
CA LEU A 204 -3.04 -23.45 -23.38
C LEU A 204 -1.94 -22.45 -23.77
N ASN A 205 -2.22 -21.48 -24.63
CA ASN A 205 -1.29 -20.40 -25.04
C ASN A 205 0.22 -20.75 -24.88
N PRO A 206 0.72 -21.78 -25.60
CA PRO A 206 2.07 -22.31 -25.42
C PRO A 206 3.17 -21.33 -25.89
N ASP A 207 2.83 -20.26 -26.62
CA ASP A 207 3.75 -19.26 -27.16
C ASP A 207 4.15 -18.15 -26.18
N ILE A 208 3.83 -18.33 -24.90
CA ILE A 208 4.29 -17.49 -23.81
C ILE A 208 5.21 -18.36 -22.94
N PRO A 209 6.48 -18.59 -23.32
CA PRO A 209 7.54 -18.91 -22.37
C PRO A 209 7.80 -17.66 -21.53
N ILE A 210 6.81 -17.21 -20.78
CA ILE A 210 6.90 -16.06 -19.89
C ILE A 210 6.71 -16.57 -18.46
N ALA A 211 7.52 -17.56 -18.09
CA ALA A 211 7.56 -18.15 -16.76
C ALA A 211 8.43 -17.35 -15.77
N PHE A 212 9.30 -16.43 -16.21
CA PHE A 212 10.42 -16.03 -15.34
C PHE A 212 10.40 -14.60 -14.79
N VAL A 213 9.65 -13.67 -15.40
CA VAL A 213 9.55 -12.30 -14.86
C VAL A 213 8.33 -12.19 -13.97
N ASP A 214 8.54 -11.85 -12.70
CA ASP A 214 7.49 -11.50 -11.73
C ASP A 214 6.44 -10.60 -12.39
N PRO A 215 5.13 -10.94 -12.35
CA PRO A 215 4.08 -10.15 -12.97
C PRO A 215 4.04 -8.69 -12.48
N SER A 216 4.47 -8.43 -11.25
CA SER A 216 4.63 -7.06 -10.72
C SER A 216 5.71 -6.29 -11.48
N ILE A 217 6.81 -6.95 -11.84
CA ILE A 217 7.87 -6.36 -12.66
C ILE A 217 7.32 -6.06 -14.07
N ARG A 218 6.53 -6.94 -14.68
CA ARG A 218 5.92 -6.64 -15.99
C ARG A 218 4.98 -5.44 -15.95
N ALA A 219 4.19 -5.33 -14.88
CA ALA A 219 3.35 -4.16 -14.66
C ALA A 219 4.19 -2.88 -14.54
N ARG A 220 5.34 -2.93 -13.83
CA ARG A 220 6.31 -1.82 -13.76
C ARG A 220 6.87 -1.43 -15.12
N PHE A 221 7.16 -2.37 -16.00
CA PHE A 221 7.66 -2.10 -17.36
C PHE A 221 6.57 -1.74 -18.37
N SER A 222 5.30 -1.94 -18.03
CA SER A 222 4.20 -1.68 -18.96
C SER A 222 4.17 -0.19 -19.34
N ARG A 223 4.18 0.08 -20.65
CA ARG A 223 4.03 1.41 -21.23
C ARG A 223 4.95 2.47 -20.58
N LEU A 224 6.25 2.20 -20.45
CA LEU A 224 7.23 3.21 -19.99
C LEU A 224 7.16 4.55 -20.75
N PRO A 225 6.94 4.58 -22.08
CA PRO A 225 6.76 5.85 -22.81
C PRO A 225 5.62 6.72 -22.25
N ASN A 226 4.64 6.12 -21.57
CA ASN A 226 3.58 6.89 -20.93
C ASN A 226 4.14 7.85 -19.89
N LEU A 227 5.19 7.53 -19.13
CA LEU A 227 5.78 8.43 -18.12
C LEU A 227 6.12 9.81 -18.68
N VAL A 228 6.51 9.86 -19.96
CA VAL A 228 6.86 11.11 -20.64
C VAL A 228 5.67 11.67 -21.40
N ALA A 229 4.80 10.82 -21.95
CA ALA A 229 3.70 11.25 -22.81
C ALA A 229 2.43 11.67 -22.06
N PHE A 230 2.16 11.12 -20.88
CA PHE A 230 0.89 11.34 -20.18
C PHE A 230 0.66 12.78 -19.69
N PRO A 231 1.67 13.58 -19.30
CA PRO A 231 1.47 14.99 -18.97
C PRO A 231 0.92 15.81 -20.16
N PHE A 232 1.09 15.32 -21.40
CA PHE A 232 0.53 15.92 -22.61
C PHE A 232 -0.84 15.33 -23.00
N ARG A 233 -1.35 14.37 -22.23
CA ARG A 233 -2.67 13.72 -22.42
C ARG A 233 -3.71 14.21 -21.42
N VAL A 234 -3.47 15.31 -20.72
CA VAL A 234 -4.43 15.86 -19.75
C VAL A 234 -5.78 16.07 -20.46
N PRO A 235 -6.90 15.58 -19.90
CA PRO A 235 -8.19 15.59 -20.58
C PRO A 235 -8.85 16.98 -20.54
N LEU A 236 -8.21 17.97 -21.15
CA LEU A 236 -8.72 19.34 -21.25
C LEU A 236 -9.86 19.45 -22.27
N HIS A 237 -10.04 18.43 -23.12
CA HIS A 237 -11.13 18.31 -24.08
C HIS A 237 -11.70 16.89 -24.15
N ARG A 238 -12.94 16.75 -24.68
CA ARG A 238 -13.60 15.45 -24.89
C ARG A 238 -12.75 14.47 -25.70
N ARG A 239 -12.09 14.95 -26.76
CA ARG A 239 -11.22 14.13 -27.63
C ARG A 239 -10.04 13.51 -26.86
N ASP A 240 -9.70 14.07 -25.70
CA ASP A 240 -8.64 13.56 -24.85
C ASP A 240 -9.17 12.52 -23.87
N VAL A 241 -10.38 12.70 -23.33
CA VAL A 241 -11.09 11.66 -22.55
C VAL A 241 -11.33 10.40 -23.38
N SER A 242 -11.70 10.56 -24.66
CA SER A 242 -11.89 9.40 -25.55
C SER A 242 -10.61 8.57 -25.75
N LYS A 243 -9.42 9.14 -25.47
CA LYS A 243 -8.12 8.44 -25.49
C LYS A 243 -7.76 7.78 -24.16
N MET A 244 -8.45 8.13 -23.08
CA MET A 244 -8.34 7.43 -21.80
C MET A 244 -8.94 6.03 -21.92
N LYS A 245 -8.42 5.06 -21.20
CA LYS A 245 -9.09 3.76 -21.03
C LYS A 245 -10.20 3.87 -19.99
N ASP A 246 -11.17 2.97 -20.07
CA ASP A 246 -12.15 2.82 -19.01
C ASP A 246 -11.43 2.42 -17.70
N GLY A 247 -11.75 3.11 -16.60
CA GLY A 247 -11.06 3.02 -15.32
C GLY A 247 -9.72 3.76 -15.24
N GLU A 248 -9.26 4.46 -16.29
CA GLU A 248 -8.08 5.33 -16.21
C GLU A 248 -8.45 6.65 -15.51
N ILE A 249 -7.56 7.10 -14.63
CA ILE A 249 -7.68 8.37 -13.92
C ILE A 249 -6.51 9.26 -14.34
N LEU A 250 -6.82 10.48 -14.76
CA LEU A 250 -5.84 11.52 -15.02
C LEU A 250 -6.10 12.69 -14.09
N GLY A 251 -5.12 13.01 -13.26
CA GLY A 251 -5.16 14.15 -12.35
C GLY A 251 -4.07 15.17 -12.66
N TYR A 252 -4.35 16.43 -12.36
CA TYR A 252 -3.36 17.50 -12.35
C TYR A 252 -3.61 18.42 -11.16
N ALA A 253 -2.53 18.73 -10.46
CA ALA A 253 -2.53 19.55 -9.27
C ALA A 253 -1.55 20.71 -9.42
N PHE A 254 -1.95 21.85 -8.87
CA PHE A 254 -1.12 23.02 -8.66
C PHE A 254 -0.93 23.15 -7.16
N ASP A 255 0.31 23.07 -6.70
CA ASP A 255 0.68 23.28 -5.32
C ASP A 255 1.49 24.59 -5.22
N GLY A 256 1.16 25.40 -4.22
CA GLY A 256 1.90 26.60 -3.87
C GLY A 256 2.15 26.61 -2.37
N GLN A 257 3.39 26.85 -1.96
CA GLN A 257 3.80 26.87 -0.57
C GLN A 257 4.70 28.08 -0.30
N VAL A 258 4.52 28.69 0.85
CA VAL A 258 5.43 29.70 1.39
C VAL A 258 5.73 29.32 2.84
N GLU A 259 6.99 29.06 3.14
CA GLU A 259 7.47 28.94 4.52
C GLU A 259 8.27 30.18 4.91
N VAL A 260 7.91 30.79 6.04
CA VAL A 260 8.65 31.91 6.63
C VAL A 260 9.06 31.52 8.05
N GLY A 261 10.35 31.54 8.35
CA GLY A 261 10.84 31.11 9.65
C GLY A 261 12.09 31.80 10.13
N VAL A 262 12.37 31.58 11.41
CA VAL A 262 13.61 31.95 12.08
C VAL A 262 14.34 30.67 12.45
N SER A 263 15.65 30.64 12.24
CA SER A 263 16.52 29.57 12.72
C SER A 263 17.63 30.15 13.56
N ALA A 264 17.92 29.57 14.72
CA ALA A 264 19.07 29.93 15.53
C ALA A 264 19.83 28.67 15.92
N GLY A 265 21.17 28.72 15.90
CA GLY A 265 21.95 27.55 16.26
C GLY A 265 23.37 27.87 16.70
N LEU A 266 24.03 26.89 17.32
CA LEU A 266 25.40 26.96 17.81
C LEU A 266 26.22 25.83 17.19
N LYS A 267 27.34 26.16 16.53
CA LYS A 267 28.26 25.17 15.92
C LYS A 267 29.52 24.99 16.77
N VAL A 268 29.58 23.95 17.59
CA VAL A 268 30.53 23.80 18.72
C VAL A 268 31.94 23.35 18.30
N ILE A 269 32.14 22.70 17.15
CA ILE A 269 33.46 22.20 16.73
C ILE A 269 33.80 22.65 15.30
N PRO A 270 34.60 23.72 15.12
CA PRO A 270 35.08 24.14 13.81
C PRO A 270 36.37 23.42 13.36
N THR A 271 37.15 22.82 14.27
CA THR A 271 38.54 22.41 14.02
C THR A 271 38.74 21.03 13.37
N LEU A 272 37.72 20.18 13.32
CA LEU A 272 37.75 18.96 12.51
C LEU A 272 36.88 19.23 11.28
N ASN A 273 37.50 19.58 10.14
CA ASN A 273 36.86 19.88 8.83
C ASN A 273 35.80 18.87 8.33
N VAL A 274 35.56 17.79 9.07
CA VAL A 274 34.67 16.68 8.77
C VAL A 274 33.45 16.64 9.70
N LEU A 275 33.48 17.18 10.93
CA LEU A 275 32.44 17.01 11.96
C LEU A 275 31.90 18.36 12.47
N HIS A 276 30.66 18.72 12.15
CA HIS A 276 29.99 19.89 12.73
C HIS A 276 29.03 19.46 13.83
N ALA A 277 29.46 19.48 15.09
CA ALA A 277 28.55 19.30 16.21
C ALA A 277 27.77 20.61 16.47
N GLY A 278 26.45 20.56 16.60
CA GLY A 278 25.67 21.76 16.90
C GLY A 278 24.24 21.50 17.36
N ILE A 279 23.64 22.59 17.85
CA ILE A 279 22.21 22.69 18.17
C ILE A 279 21.59 23.63 17.12
N ASP A 280 20.51 23.21 16.47
CA ASP A 280 19.73 24.01 15.52
C ASP A 280 18.28 24.07 15.98
N LEU A 281 17.79 25.28 16.25
CA LEU A 281 16.42 25.60 16.59
C LEU A 281 15.80 26.28 15.36
N ARG A 282 14.72 25.74 14.82
CA ARG A 282 13.99 26.32 13.67
C ARG A 282 12.52 26.48 14.05
N GLY A 283 11.95 27.65 13.82
CA GLY A 283 10.52 27.92 13.91
C GLY A 283 10.04 28.50 12.57
N THR A 284 9.07 27.87 11.93
CA THR A 284 8.53 28.27 10.63
C THR A 284 7.02 28.39 10.67
N VAL A 285 6.49 29.46 10.09
CA VAL A 285 5.09 29.58 9.67
C VAL A 285 4.97 29.00 8.26
N LEU A 286 3.96 28.17 8.05
CA LEU A 286 3.63 27.53 6.78
C LEU A 286 2.32 28.10 6.25
N LEU A 287 2.31 28.50 4.98
CA LEU A 287 1.10 28.65 4.17
C LEU A 287 1.25 27.74 2.96
N HIS A 288 0.30 26.83 2.77
CA HIS A 288 0.29 25.90 1.66
C HIS A 288 -1.11 25.84 1.04
N GLY A 289 -1.17 25.86 -0.28
CA GLY A 289 -2.39 25.76 -1.05
C GLY A 289 -2.23 24.73 -2.15
N ARG A 290 -3.17 23.79 -2.25
CA ARG A 290 -3.24 22.80 -3.32
C ARG A 290 -4.58 22.89 -4.02
N TYR A 291 -4.53 22.94 -5.34
CA TYR A 291 -5.69 22.93 -6.21
C TYR A 291 -5.54 21.75 -7.17
N GLN A 292 -6.43 20.78 -7.10
CA GLN A 292 -6.32 19.55 -7.86
C GLN A 292 -7.63 19.23 -8.58
N ILE A 293 -7.51 18.82 -9.85
CA ILE A 293 -8.61 18.25 -10.62
C ILE A 293 -8.24 16.84 -11.03
N SER A 294 -9.16 15.92 -10.86
CA SER A 294 -8.99 14.51 -11.23
C SER A 294 -10.15 14.05 -12.07
N VAL A 295 -9.83 13.45 -13.21
CA VAL A 295 -10.80 12.95 -14.19
C VAL A 295 -10.71 11.45 -14.22
N LEU A 296 -11.81 10.78 -13.92
CA LEU A 296 -12.00 9.35 -14.11
C LEU A 296 -12.86 9.14 -15.36
N ARG A 297 -12.42 8.28 -16.27
CA ARG A 297 -13.31 7.71 -17.29
C ARG A 297 -13.94 6.42 -16.78
N GLU A 298 -15.25 6.40 -16.55
CA GLU A 298 -15.92 5.17 -16.10
C GLU A 298 -16.16 4.20 -17.25
N ASP A 299 -16.64 4.73 -18.37
CA ASP A 299 -16.92 4.02 -19.61
C ASP A 299 -16.92 5.01 -20.79
N ALA A 300 -17.41 4.60 -21.98
CA ALA A 300 -17.48 5.47 -23.15
C ALA A 300 -18.47 6.64 -23.00
N ARG A 301 -19.50 6.47 -22.16
CA ARG A 301 -20.59 7.43 -21.95
C ARG A 301 -20.36 8.28 -20.71
N HIS A 302 -19.73 7.78 -19.65
CA HIS A 302 -19.64 8.49 -18.38
C HIS A 302 -18.21 8.81 -17.97
N ALA A 303 -18.01 10.01 -17.45
CA ALA A 303 -16.80 10.41 -16.76
C ALA A 303 -17.12 11.10 -15.43
N ARG A 304 -16.27 10.91 -14.43
CA ARG A 304 -16.32 11.68 -13.18
C ARG A 304 -15.22 12.72 -13.17
N VAL A 305 -15.54 13.91 -12.67
CA VAL A 305 -14.56 14.96 -12.41
C VAL A 305 -14.66 15.34 -10.95
N LYS A 306 -13.52 15.30 -10.27
CA LYS A 306 -13.35 15.75 -8.89
C LYS A 306 -12.51 17.00 -8.85
N LEU A 307 -12.93 17.96 -8.03
CA LEU A 307 -12.15 19.14 -7.66
C LEU A 307 -11.82 19.06 -6.18
N THR A 308 -10.54 19.16 -5.84
CA THR A 308 -10.04 19.29 -4.48
C THR A 308 -9.35 20.63 -4.32
N ARG A 309 -9.72 21.38 -3.29
CA ARG A 309 -9.02 22.58 -2.83
C ARG A 309 -8.61 22.36 -1.39
N LEU A 310 -7.33 22.53 -1.13
CA LEU A 310 -6.74 22.37 0.19
C LEU A 310 -5.97 23.64 0.53
N LYS A 311 -6.25 24.22 1.69
CA LYS A 311 -5.53 25.38 2.21
C LYS A 311 -5.04 25.08 3.61
N GLU A 312 -3.74 24.95 3.76
CA GLU A 312 -3.07 24.70 5.01
C GLU A 312 -2.37 25.95 5.52
N LYS A 313 -2.53 26.24 6.80
CA LYS A 313 -1.80 27.28 7.52
C LYS A 313 -1.35 26.73 8.85
N GLY A 314 -0.12 27.01 9.26
CA GLY A 314 0.36 26.44 10.51
C GLY A 314 1.73 26.91 10.93
N THR A 315 2.22 26.31 12.02
CA THR A 315 3.57 26.50 12.52
C THR A 315 4.26 25.15 12.65
N LYS A 316 5.56 25.13 12.41
CA LYS A 316 6.45 24.00 12.70
C LYS A 316 7.63 24.52 13.52
N GLY A 317 7.99 23.81 14.57
CA GLY A 317 9.19 24.02 15.36
C GLY A 317 10.05 22.76 15.31
N SER A 318 11.36 22.88 15.12
CA SER A 318 12.28 21.75 15.22
C SER A 318 13.51 22.09 16.04
N ILE A 319 13.97 21.14 16.84
CA ILE A 319 15.21 21.19 17.60
C ILE A 319 16.06 20.00 17.17
N LYS A 320 17.19 20.27 16.53
CA LYS A 320 18.15 19.25 16.09
C LYS A 320 19.42 19.39 16.90
N ILE A 321 19.83 18.32 17.56
CA ILE A 321 21.09 18.24 18.30
C ILE A 321 21.89 17.13 17.64
N GLY A 322 23.02 17.47 17.03
CA GLY A 322 23.78 16.45 16.32
C GLY A 322 25.05 16.88 15.66
N ILE A 323 25.67 15.90 15.00
CA ILE A 323 26.89 16.08 14.25
C ILE A 323 26.57 15.94 12.76
N GLU A 324 26.52 17.05 12.05
CA GLU A 324 26.40 17.03 10.60
C GLU A 324 27.79 16.77 10.01
N ARG A 325 27.97 15.57 9.44
CA ARG A 325 29.23 15.16 8.80
C ARG A 325 29.12 15.40 7.31
N LYS A 326 29.95 16.28 6.77
CA LYS A 326 30.07 16.46 5.32
C LYS A 326 30.96 15.32 4.79
N ASN A 327 30.44 14.50 3.87
CA ASN A 327 31.08 13.38 3.16
C ASN A 327 32.33 12.79 3.84
N VAL A 328 32.19 11.68 4.57
CA VAL A 328 33.33 11.01 5.24
C VAL A 328 34.27 10.35 4.22
N TYR A 329 33.76 10.05 3.02
CA TYR A 329 34.51 9.41 1.94
C TYR A 329 33.96 9.91 0.59
N ASP A 330 34.73 10.72 -0.14
CA ASP A 330 34.58 10.82 -1.59
C ASP A 330 35.25 9.58 -2.17
N GLY A 331 34.46 8.67 -2.72
CA GLY A 331 34.92 7.34 -3.14
C GLY A 331 36.13 7.34 -4.09
N VAL A 332 36.74 6.16 -4.26
CA VAL A 332 37.86 5.95 -5.20
C VAL A 332 37.40 6.24 -6.63
N MET A 333 38.14 7.08 -7.36
CA MET A 333 37.98 7.25 -8.80
C MET A 333 38.39 5.95 -9.50
N LEU A 334 37.44 5.26 -10.12
CA LEU A 334 37.75 4.21 -11.08
C LEU A 334 37.88 4.86 -12.46
N PHE A 335 39.04 4.65 -13.09
CA PHE A 335 39.36 5.07 -14.47
C PHE A 335 39.62 6.57 -14.71
N LYS A 336 40.46 7.20 -13.88
CA LYS A 336 41.01 8.54 -14.16
C LYS A 336 41.76 8.51 -15.51
N GLY A 337 41.33 9.34 -16.47
CA GLY A 337 41.96 9.45 -17.80
C GLY A 337 41.39 8.54 -18.91
N THR A 338 40.25 7.89 -18.70
CA THR A 338 39.52 7.19 -19.78
C THR A 338 38.29 7.97 -20.24
N PRO A 339 37.75 7.76 -21.46
CA PRO A 339 36.53 8.42 -21.94
C PRO A 339 35.25 8.06 -21.15
N VAL A 340 35.34 7.16 -20.17
CA VAL A 340 34.28 6.78 -19.24
C VAL A 340 34.77 7.02 -17.81
N GLU A 341 34.95 8.30 -17.47
CA GLU A 341 35.25 8.72 -16.11
C GLU A 341 33.96 8.58 -15.27
N ILE A 342 33.95 7.60 -14.35
CA ILE A 342 32.84 7.40 -13.42
C ILE A 342 33.23 8.12 -12.12
N ASP A 343 32.75 9.35 -11.99
CA ASP A 343 32.94 10.16 -10.79
C ASP A 343 32.25 9.46 -9.59
N HIS A 344 33.07 8.96 -8.68
CA HIS A 344 32.73 8.45 -7.34
C HIS A 344 31.78 7.23 -7.27
N VAL A 345 32.34 6.02 -7.21
CA VAL A 345 31.57 4.76 -7.18
C VAL A 345 30.87 4.46 -5.84
N ALA A 346 31.13 5.20 -4.76
CA ALA A 346 30.30 5.16 -3.56
C ALA A 346 30.52 6.40 -2.69
N LYS A 347 29.53 7.29 -2.60
CA LYS A 347 29.51 8.37 -1.59
C LYS A 347 28.77 7.87 -0.35
N TRP A 348 29.49 7.67 0.75
CA TRP A 348 28.89 7.30 2.02
C TRP A 348 28.62 8.56 2.84
N ASN A 349 27.35 8.98 2.84
CA ASN A 349 26.87 10.09 3.66
C ASN A 349 26.46 9.55 5.03
N LEU A 350 27.37 9.62 6.02
CA LEU A 350 27.04 9.33 7.41
C LEU A 350 26.51 10.61 8.09
N ASN A 351 25.21 10.82 8.05
CA ASN A 351 24.55 11.86 8.84
C ASN A 351 24.19 11.31 10.23
N LEU A 352 24.78 11.90 11.28
CA LEU A 352 24.53 11.51 12.66
C LEU A 352 23.71 12.60 13.36
N VAL A 353 22.38 12.45 13.34
CA VAL A 353 21.46 13.30 14.08
C VAL A 353 20.92 12.52 15.27
N PRO A 354 21.65 12.48 16.41
CA PRO A 354 21.30 11.67 17.56
C PRO A 354 20.00 12.11 18.20
N PHE A 355 19.59 13.37 18.07
CA PHE A 355 18.27 13.83 18.53
C PHE A 355 17.66 14.84 17.55
N ASP A 356 16.42 14.59 17.16
CA ASP A 356 15.62 15.43 16.27
C ASP A 356 14.19 15.48 16.82
N PHE A 357 13.86 16.63 17.41
CA PHE A 357 12.52 16.92 17.91
C PHE A 357 11.82 17.83 16.91
N GLU A 358 10.63 17.46 16.46
CA GLU A 358 9.80 18.31 15.61
C GLU A 358 8.40 18.42 16.23
N SER A 359 7.82 19.61 16.18
CA SER A 359 6.46 19.91 16.62
C SER A 359 5.77 20.71 15.53
N SER A 360 4.54 20.38 15.18
CA SER A 360 3.79 21.09 14.15
C SER A 360 2.33 21.24 14.53
N HIS A 361 1.76 22.43 14.27
CA HIS A 361 0.34 22.74 14.43
C HIS A 361 -0.16 23.29 13.09
N ILE A 362 -1.03 22.55 12.42
CA ILE A 362 -1.52 22.86 11.07
C ILE A 362 -3.04 22.88 11.11
N ARG A 363 -3.63 23.97 10.64
CA ARG A 363 -5.05 24.05 10.29
C ARG A 363 -5.17 23.94 8.78
N SER A 364 -6.11 23.15 8.32
CA SER A 364 -6.35 22.82 6.93
C SER A 364 -7.83 23.03 6.62
N ASP A 365 -8.14 23.95 5.72
CA ASP A 365 -9.48 24.09 5.17
C ASP A 365 -9.51 23.27 3.85
N GLN A 366 -10.43 22.33 3.73
CA GLN A 366 -10.54 21.37 2.62
C GLN A 366 -11.93 21.44 1.99
N PHE A 367 -11.96 21.58 0.67
CA PHE A 367 -13.17 21.51 -0.13
C PHE A 367 -13.01 20.46 -1.22
N ASP A 368 -13.94 19.53 -1.32
CA ASP A 368 -14.00 18.53 -2.38
C ASP A 368 -15.40 18.49 -2.99
N VAL A 369 -15.47 18.35 -4.31
CA VAL A 369 -16.75 18.08 -4.99
C VAL A 369 -16.54 17.10 -6.14
N VAL A 370 -17.48 16.19 -6.31
CA VAL A 370 -17.44 15.13 -7.33
C VAL A 370 -18.71 15.16 -8.17
N TYR A 371 -18.53 15.24 -9.48
CA TYR A 371 -19.60 15.21 -10.46
C TYR A 371 -19.39 14.07 -11.44
N ARG A 372 -20.50 13.47 -11.90
CA ARG A 372 -20.55 12.53 -13.01
C ARG A 372 -21.23 13.18 -14.21
N TYR A 373 -20.68 12.99 -15.39
CA TYR A 373 -21.12 13.63 -16.63
C TYR A 373 -21.51 12.57 -17.65
N ASP A 374 -22.66 12.76 -18.30
CA ASP A 374 -23.03 12.03 -19.50
C ASP A 374 -22.37 12.69 -20.73
N LEU A 375 -21.39 12.00 -21.29
CA LEU A 375 -20.61 12.37 -22.46
C LEU A 375 -21.31 12.04 -23.78
N ASP A 376 -22.54 11.55 -23.77
CA ASP A 376 -23.42 11.45 -24.94
C ASP A 376 -24.39 12.64 -25.03
N ASP A 377 -24.76 13.23 -23.89
CA ASP A 377 -25.59 14.44 -23.84
C ASP A 377 -24.79 15.72 -24.18
N PRO A 378 -25.28 16.62 -25.07
CA PRO A 378 -24.61 17.88 -25.41
C PRO A 378 -24.35 18.81 -24.20
N THR A 379 -25.29 18.87 -23.27
CA THR A 379 -25.22 19.67 -22.04
C THR A 379 -24.19 19.07 -21.09
N GLY A 380 -24.25 17.74 -20.88
CA GLY A 380 -23.27 17.01 -20.08
C GLY A 380 -21.84 17.18 -20.62
N LYS A 381 -21.66 17.13 -21.94
CA LYS A 381 -20.37 17.41 -22.62
C LYS A 381 -19.87 18.84 -22.37
N ALA A 382 -20.73 19.85 -22.48
CA ALA A 382 -20.35 21.25 -22.28
C ALA A 382 -19.92 21.50 -20.82
N ALA A 383 -20.71 21.00 -19.87
CA ALA A 383 -20.42 21.09 -18.45
C ALA A 383 -19.11 20.36 -18.09
N PHE A 384 -18.88 19.16 -18.66
CA PHE A 384 -17.64 18.42 -18.50
C PHE A 384 -16.43 19.25 -18.97
N HIS A 385 -16.52 19.88 -20.14
CA HIS A 385 -15.43 20.71 -20.69
C HIS A 385 -15.09 21.89 -19.78
N LYS A 386 -16.08 22.51 -19.13
CA LYS A 386 -15.83 23.58 -18.14
C LYS A 386 -15.28 23.02 -16.82
N ALA A 387 -15.76 21.87 -16.37
CA ALA A 387 -15.31 21.21 -15.14
C ALA A 387 -13.83 20.83 -15.17
N VAL A 388 -13.33 20.27 -16.29
CA VAL A 388 -11.89 19.99 -16.48
C VAL A 388 -11.04 21.26 -16.63
N LEU A 389 -11.65 22.44 -16.65
CA LEU A 389 -10.93 23.72 -16.55
C LEU A 389 -11.11 24.36 -15.17
N GLY A 390 -11.68 23.63 -14.22
CA GLY A 390 -11.92 24.09 -12.85
C GLY A 390 -13.19 24.92 -12.67
N LYS A 391 -14.03 25.02 -13.71
CA LYS A 391 -15.25 25.85 -13.72
C LYS A 391 -16.49 24.99 -13.50
N PHE A 392 -16.83 24.75 -12.24
CA PHE A 392 -17.96 23.89 -11.84
C PHE A 392 -19.30 24.60 -11.74
N ALA A 393 -19.36 25.93 -11.93
CA ALA A 393 -20.60 26.70 -11.82
C ALA A 393 -21.72 26.20 -12.75
N GLU A 394 -21.38 25.75 -13.96
CA GLU A 394 -22.36 25.17 -14.89
C GLU A 394 -22.85 23.79 -14.41
N SER A 395 -21.97 22.98 -13.83
CA SER A 395 -22.35 21.68 -13.25
C SER A 395 -23.34 21.86 -12.10
N GLU A 396 -23.05 22.81 -11.19
CA GLU A 396 -23.95 23.17 -10.08
C GLU A 396 -25.31 23.70 -10.57
N GLY A 397 -25.30 24.52 -11.63
CA GLY A 397 -26.52 25.08 -12.21
C GLY A 397 -27.44 24.01 -12.83
N ILE A 398 -26.86 22.99 -13.48
CA ILE A 398 -27.62 21.87 -14.07
C ILE A 398 -28.21 20.99 -12.96
N THR A 399 -27.41 20.61 -11.98
CA THR A 399 -27.87 19.77 -10.87
C THR A 399 -28.87 20.51 -9.97
N GLY A 400 -28.85 21.84 -9.97
CA GLY A 400 -29.62 22.67 -9.04
C GLY A 400 -29.10 22.51 -7.61
N GLY A 401 -27.84 22.10 -7.46
CA GLY A 401 -27.19 21.78 -6.20
C GLY A 401 -27.57 20.44 -5.55
N LEU A 402 -28.57 19.74 -6.09
CA LEU A 402 -29.06 18.47 -5.55
C LEU A 402 -28.09 17.32 -5.87
N VAL A 403 -27.80 16.51 -4.86
CA VAL A 403 -26.94 15.32 -4.94
C VAL A 403 -27.80 14.10 -5.30
N GLY A 404 -27.34 13.24 -6.22
CA GLY A 404 -27.98 11.95 -6.53
C GLY A 404 -29.10 11.96 -7.59
N ASP A 405 -29.37 13.08 -8.26
CA ASP A 405 -30.33 13.11 -9.38
C ASP A 405 -29.73 12.52 -10.66
N THR A 406 -29.99 11.24 -10.89
CA THR A 406 -29.50 10.47 -12.06
C THR A 406 -30.23 10.80 -13.37
N SER A 407 -31.32 11.57 -13.34
CA SER A 407 -32.10 11.90 -14.54
C SER A 407 -31.45 12.99 -15.39
N LYS A 408 -30.51 13.73 -14.81
CA LYS A 408 -29.84 14.86 -15.42
C LYS A 408 -28.57 14.45 -16.16
N PRO A 409 -28.16 15.21 -17.19
CA PRO A 409 -26.91 14.95 -17.92
C PRO A 409 -25.64 15.19 -17.07
N VAL A 410 -25.80 15.80 -15.89
CA VAL A 410 -24.77 15.97 -14.87
C VAL A 410 -25.38 15.56 -13.54
N GLU A 411 -24.68 14.71 -12.80
CA GLU A 411 -25.06 14.22 -11.48
C GLU A 411 -24.00 14.66 -10.47
N LYS A 412 -24.40 15.38 -9.41
CA LYS A 412 -23.53 15.66 -8.27
C LYS A 412 -23.53 14.41 -7.41
N LEU A 413 -22.36 13.80 -7.24
CA LEU A 413 -22.22 12.56 -6.47
C LEU A 413 -21.92 12.85 -5.00
N LEU A 414 -21.10 13.87 -4.73
CA LEU A 414 -20.65 14.20 -3.39
C LEU A 414 -20.15 15.65 -3.33
N SER A 415 -20.42 16.33 -2.21
CA SER A 415 -19.72 17.56 -1.80
C SER A 415 -19.19 17.41 -0.38
N ARG A 416 -18.00 17.94 -0.12
CA ARG A 416 -17.40 18.01 1.20
C ARG A 416 -16.80 19.39 1.42
N ASP A 417 -17.20 20.04 2.49
CA ASP A 417 -16.49 21.19 3.06
C ASP A 417 -16.05 20.80 4.46
N GLY A 418 -14.77 20.98 4.79
CA GLY A 418 -14.26 20.56 6.08
C GLY A 418 -13.04 21.32 6.55
N GLU A 419 -12.92 21.41 7.87
CA GLU A 419 -11.84 22.05 8.57
C GLU A 419 -11.11 21.02 9.44
N ARG A 420 -9.81 20.88 9.21
CA ARG A 420 -8.95 19.90 9.87
C ARG A 420 -7.87 20.59 10.67
N TYR A 421 -7.75 20.23 11.94
CA TYR A 421 -6.70 20.66 12.84
C TYR A 421 -5.78 19.49 13.13
N THR A 422 -4.49 19.62 12.84
CA THR A 422 -3.46 18.61 13.12
C THR A 422 -2.40 19.18 14.05
N ALA A 423 -2.16 18.50 15.17
CA ALA A 423 -1.01 18.73 16.04
C ALA A 423 -0.15 17.47 16.06
N ALA A 424 1.11 17.57 15.63
CA ALA A 424 2.03 16.45 15.60
C ALA A 424 3.32 16.78 16.35
N ASN A 425 3.86 15.81 17.06
CA ASN A 425 5.16 15.88 17.71
C ASN A 425 5.95 14.62 17.36
N SER A 426 7.13 14.76 16.79
CA SER A 426 8.05 13.66 16.54
C SER A 426 9.35 13.84 17.32
N VAL A 427 9.84 12.72 17.84
CA VAL A 427 11.14 12.60 18.47
C VAL A 427 11.87 11.47 17.76
N ARG A 428 12.98 11.79 17.13
CA ARG A 428 13.87 10.81 16.52
C ARG A 428 15.18 10.78 17.29
N VAL A 429 15.64 9.57 17.57
CA VAL A 429 16.96 9.29 18.12
C VAL A 429 17.69 8.41 17.11
N ASP A 430 18.80 8.88 16.53
CA ASP A 430 19.59 8.12 15.54
C ASP A 430 21.06 7.98 15.96
N LEU A 431 21.41 6.80 16.46
CA LEU A 431 22.76 6.45 16.91
C LEU A 431 23.56 5.84 15.76
N ALA A 432 23.97 6.66 14.80
CA ALA A 432 24.89 6.27 13.72
C ALA A 432 24.43 5.08 12.87
N GLY A 433 23.11 4.90 12.69
CA GLY A 433 22.58 3.72 11.99
C GLY A 433 22.71 2.40 12.76
N LEU A 434 23.20 2.40 14.02
CA LEU A 434 23.14 1.25 14.93
C LEU A 434 21.74 1.05 15.49
N LEU A 435 21.12 2.16 15.88
CA LEU A 435 19.77 2.19 16.41
C LEU A 435 19.13 3.51 16.03
N ARG A 436 17.98 3.42 15.37
CA ARG A 436 17.11 4.56 15.13
C ARG A 436 15.76 4.32 15.79
N LEU A 437 15.35 5.23 16.66
CA LEU A 437 14.05 5.24 17.32
C LEU A 437 13.29 6.47 16.85
N ASP A 438 12.18 6.28 16.16
CA ASP A 438 11.26 7.35 15.81
C ASP A 438 9.97 7.21 16.65
N PHE A 439 9.66 8.22 17.46
CA PHE A 439 8.41 8.33 18.18
C PHE A 439 7.62 9.48 17.59
N ASN A 440 6.42 9.22 17.08
CA ASN A 440 5.52 10.26 16.56
C ASN A 440 4.19 10.19 17.33
N ARG A 441 3.71 11.35 17.75
CA ARG A 441 2.39 11.55 18.35
C ARG A 441 1.65 12.55 17.49
N LYS A 442 0.55 12.12 16.90
CA LYS A 442 -0.33 12.97 16.10
C LYS A 442 -1.70 13.05 16.75
N ARG A 443 -2.28 14.24 16.77
CA ARG A 443 -3.68 14.51 17.10
C ARG A 443 -4.29 15.23 15.92
N GLU A 444 -5.48 14.82 15.56
CA GLU A 444 -6.25 15.38 14.47
C GLU A 444 -7.68 15.62 14.94
N SER A 445 -8.28 16.71 14.50
CA SER A 445 -9.71 16.98 14.63
C SER A 445 -10.19 17.44 13.26
N LEU A 446 -11.25 16.83 12.74
CA LEU A 446 -11.90 17.21 11.50
C LEU A 446 -13.35 17.51 11.80
N GLU A 447 -13.83 18.64 11.29
CA GLU A 447 -15.23 19.00 11.24
C GLU A 447 -15.57 19.14 9.76
N ALA A 448 -16.50 18.34 9.25
CA ALA A 448 -16.83 18.31 7.84
C ALA A 448 -18.34 18.21 7.62
N THR A 449 -18.84 18.97 6.64
CA THR A 449 -20.18 18.80 6.10
C THR A 449 -20.09 18.02 4.81
N LEU A 450 -20.72 16.85 4.76
CA LEU A 450 -20.83 16.02 3.57
C LEU A 450 -22.24 16.13 3.01
N GLU A 451 -22.37 16.37 1.71
CA GLU A 451 -23.63 16.23 0.98
C GLU A 451 -23.54 14.97 0.12
N LEU A 452 -24.36 13.98 0.45
CA LEU A 452 -24.46 12.68 -0.21
C LEU A 452 -25.88 12.50 -0.82
N PRO A 453 -26.09 11.50 -1.70
CA PRO A 453 -27.42 11.23 -2.26
C PRO A 453 -28.49 10.89 -1.20
N ASP A 454 -28.09 10.36 -0.04
CA ASP A 454 -28.96 10.01 1.07
C ASP A 454 -29.18 11.15 2.08
N GLY A 455 -28.42 12.24 2.01
CA GLY A 455 -28.63 13.43 2.83
C GLY A 455 -27.37 14.25 3.09
N THR A 456 -27.54 15.28 3.91
CA THR A 456 -26.42 16.05 4.47
C THR A 456 -26.00 15.43 5.80
N HIS A 457 -24.69 15.29 6.00
CA HIS A 457 -24.09 14.73 7.20
C HIS A 457 -23.07 15.71 7.78
N HIS A 458 -23.19 16.03 9.05
CA HIS A 458 -22.23 16.87 9.77
C HIS A 458 -21.30 15.99 10.60
N LEU A 459 -20.19 15.61 10.00
CA LEU A 459 -19.21 14.70 10.57
C LEU A 459 -18.20 15.43 11.45
N LEU A 460 -18.03 14.91 12.65
CA LEU A 460 -17.00 15.29 13.60
C LEU A 460 -16.08 14.09 13.80
N GLU A 461 -14.79 14.25 13.53
CA GLU A 461 -13.78 13.21 13.68
C GLU A 461 -12.63 13.72 14.56
N ALA A 462 -12.19 12.90 15.50
CA ALA A 462 -11.02 13.17 16.31
C ALA A 462 -10.12 11.94 16.32
N VAL A 463 -8.92 12.09 15.76
CA VAL A 463 -7.92 11.02 15.68
C VAL A 463 -6.81 11.31 16.66
N ARG A 464 -6.37 10.27 17.35
CA ARG A 464 -5.10 10.27 18.04
C ARG A 464 -4.27 9.08 17.62
N GLU A 465 -3.06 9.37 17.18
CA GLU A 465 -2.11 8.37 16.73
C GLU A 465 -0.81 8.46 17.52
N LYS A 466 -0.30 7.31 17.92
CA LYS A 466 1.05 7.15 18.46
C LYS A 466 1.78 6.11 17.63
N LYS A 467 2.78 6.56 16.89
CA LYS A 467 3.68 5.71 16.12
C LYS A 467 5.01 5.57 16.85
N LYS A 468 5.52 4.36 16.94
CA LYS A 468 6.86 4.01 17.40
C LYS A 468 7.50 3.15 16.32
N GLN A 469 8.60 3.62 15.76
CA GLN A 469 9.41 2.85 14.83
C GLN A 469 10.80 2.66 15.42
N GLN A 470 11.31 1.45 15.33
CA GLN A 470 12.65 1.07 15.74
C GLN A 470 13.35 0.41 14.55
N LYS A 471 14.53 0.90 14.19
CA LYS A 471 15.41 0.28 13.19
C LYS A 471 16.74 -0.06 13.86
N THR A 472 17.20 -1.29 13.71
CA THR A 472 18.49 -1.75 14.23
C THR A 472 19.59 -1.71 13.16
N VAL A 473 20.82 -2.03 13.56
CA VAL A 473 22.08 -1.90 12.81
C VAL A 473 21.91 -2.21 11.31
N PHE A 474 22.20 -1.21 10.47
CA PHE A 474 22.07 -1.24 9.00
C PHE A 474 20.66 -1.51 8.44
N GLY A 475 19.61 -1.30 9.23
CA GLY A 475 18.22 -1.52 8.83
C GLY A 475 17.82 -3.00 8.77
N ALA A 476 18.64 -3.90 9.33
CA ALA A 476 18.42 -5.35 9.26
C ALA A 476 17.11 -5.80 9.92
N ALA A 477 16.66 -5.10 10.96
CA ALA A 477 15.31 -5.24 11.51
C ALA A 477 14.66 -3.86 11.69
N THR A 478 13.43 -3.75 11.22
CA THR A 478 12.52 -2.62 11.43
C THR A 478 11.26 -3.12 12.10
N GLU A 479 10.99 -2.64 13.31
CA GLU A 479 9.72 -2.80 14.03
C GLU A 479 8.97 -1.46 13.95
N ASN A 480 7.73 -1.47 13.47
CA ASN A 480 6.86 -0.32 13.34
C ASN A 480 5.54 -0.62 14.05
N GLY A 481 5.26 0.09 15.14
CA GLY A 481 4.01 -0.01 15.89
C GLY A 481 3.24 1.30 15.80
N VAL A 482 2.01 1.26 15.30
CA VAL A 482 1.06 2.38 15.27
C VAL A 482 -0.12 2.02 16.16
N ARG A 483 -0.47 2.91 17.07
CA ARG A 483 -1.69 2.81 17.89
C ARG A 483 -2.54 4.02 17.57
N ARG A 484 -3.77 3.80 17.13
CA ARG A 484 -4.70 4.87 16.79
C ARG A 484 -6.01 4.68 17.53
N MET A 485 -6.54 5.78 18.03
CA MET A 485 -7.90 5.87 18.54
C MET A 485 -8.61 6.94 17.72
N THR A 486 -9.76 6.62 17.17
CA THR A 486 -10.58 7.55 16.40
C THR A 486 -11.97 7.63 17.00
N LEU A 487 -12.45 8.84 17.25
CA LEU A 487 -13.82 9.14 17.62
C LEU A 487 -14.49 9.77 16.40
N TYR A 488 -15.60 9.21 15.97
CA TYR A 488 -16.49 9.74 14.93
C TYR A 488 -17.85 10.07 15.55
N MET A 489 -18.46 11.13 15.06
CA MET A 489 -19.85 11.47 15.35
C MET A 489 -20.49 12.11 14.13
N ASP A 490 -21.71 11.69 13.81
CA ASP A 490 -22.57 12.36 12.85
C ASP A 490 -23.68 13.10 13.59
N SER A 491 -23.68 14.42 13.48
CA SER A 491 -24.61 15.28 14.24
C SER A 491 -26.07 15.08 13.82
N GLU A 492 -26.33 14.74 12.55
CA GLU A 492 -27.68 14.56 12.02
C GLU A 492 -28.28 13.23 12.46
N LEU A 493 -27.45 12.18 12.47
CA LEU A 493 -27.84 10.88 13.03
C LEU A 493 -28.03 10.96 14.55
N TYR A 494 -27.17 11.72 15.24
CA TYR A 494 -27.28 11.91 16.69
C TYR A 494 -28.59 12.61 17.07
N ALA A 495 -28.98 13.65 16.34
CA ALA A 495 -30.26 14.33 16.54
C ALA A 495 -31.48 13.40 16.36
N LYS A 496 -31.33 12.33 15.58
CA LYS A 496 -32.36 11.29 15.35
C LYS A 496 -32.28 10.13 16.37
N ASN A 497 -31.36 10.19 17.34
CA ASN A 497 -31.05 9.10 18.27
C ASN A 497 -30.68 7.79 17.57
N ASP A 498 -30.02 7.87 16.41
CA ASP A 498 -29.55 6.69 15.70
C ASP A 498 -28.41 6.03 16.51
N PRO A 499 -28.43 4.71 16.76
CA PRO A 499 -27.35 4.00 17.45
C PRO A 499 -25.99 4.10 16.72
N GLU A 500 -26.01 4.44 15.44
CA GLU A 500 -24.84 4.62 14.59
C GLU A 500 -24.38 6.09 14.55
N SER A 501 -24.92 6.96 15.40
CA SER A 501 -24.51 8.36 15.42
C SER A 501 -23.12 8.63 16.01
N ILE A 502 -22.58 7.71 16.82
CA ILE A 502 -21.26 7.82 17.47
C ILE A 502 -20.49 6.51 17.28
N PHE A 503 -19.21 6.62 16.90
CA PHE A 503 -18.29 5.50 16.84
C PHE A 503 -16.95 5.81 17.48
N VAL A 504 -16.42 4.86 18.24
CA VAL A 504 -15.05 4.90 18.72
C VAL A 504 -14.32 3.68 18.20
N ILE A 505 -13.25 3.88 17.43
CA ILE A 505 -12.41 2.81 16.89
C ILE A 505 -11.05 2.88 17.55
N ALA A 506 -10.63 1.78 18.18
CA ALA A 506 -9.29 1.60 18.71
C ALA A 506 -8.55 0.57 17.87
N GLU A 507 -7.48 0.97 17.21
CA GLU A 507 -6.71 0.10 16.32
C GLU A 507 -5.21 0.10 16.65
N ILE A 508 -4.59 -1.06 16.48
CA ILE A 508 -3.16 -1.26 16.60
C ILE A 508 -2.66 -1.95 15.34
N THR A 509 -1.71 -1.29 14.68
CA THR A 509 -0.91 -1.89 13.61
C THR A 509 0.48 -2.17 14.13
N ARG A 510 0.99 -3.39 13.93
CA ARG A 510 2.37 -3.74 14.20
C ARG A 510 2.94 -4.45 12.98
N GLU A 511 3.98 -3.88 12.40
CA GLU A 511 4.75 -4.51 11.34
C GLU A 511 6.17 -4.70 11.83
N ASP A 512 6.68 -5.90 11.66
CA ASP A 512 8.07 -6.19 11.93
C ASP A 512 8.66 -6.94 10.76
N SER A 513 9.76 -6.41 10.23
CA SER A 513 10.48 -7.04 9.13
C SER A 513 11.11 -8.38 9.52
N ASN A 514 11.40 -8.63 10.80
CA ASN A 514 12.09 -9.84 11.23
C ASN A 514 11.80 -10.20 12.70
N THR A 515 10.86 -11.11 12.90
CA THR A 515 10.32 -11.48 14.21
C THR A 515 10.85 -12.84 14.66
N GLY A 516 11.42 -12.91 15.87
CA GLY A 516 11.76 -14.18 16.53
C GLY A 516 10.56 -14.81 17.25
N SER A 517 10.68 -16.07 17.68
CA SER A 517 9.59 -16.78 18.39
C SER A 517 9.03 -16.04 19.61
N ARG A 518 9.92 -15.51 20.46
CA ARG A 518 9.52 -14.75 21.66
C ARG A 518 8.81 -13.45 21.30
N GLU A 519 9.24 -12.78 20.24
CA GLU A 519 8.63 -11.54 19.78
C GLU A 519 7.26 -11.81 19.16
N LEU A 520 7.13 -12.89 18.39
CA LEU A 520 5.88 -13.31 17.78
C LEU A 520 4.84 -13.66 18.86
N ASN A 521 5.20 -14.47 19.85
CA ASN A 521 4.31 -14.80 20.97
C ASN A 521 4.00 -13.58 21.84
N ARG A 522 4.94 -12.64 21.98
CA ARG A 522 4.64 -11.33 22.59
C ARG A 522 3.62 -10.54 21.78
N TYR A 523 3.69 -10.57 20.44
CA TYR A 523 2.73 -9.85 19.59
C TYR A 523 1.35 -10.48 19.63
N ILE A 524 1.27 -11.81 19.60
CA ILE A 524 0.03 -12.58 19.81
C ILE A 524 -0.55 -12.23 21.19
N GLY A 525 0.24 -12.36 22.26
CA GLY A 525 -0.21 -12.04 23.62
C GLY A 525 -0.61 -10.57 23.82
N ASP A 526 0.09 -9.62 23.20
CA ASP A 526 -0.30 -8.20 23.20
C ASP A 526 -1.66 -7.99 22.53
N MET A 527 -1.91 -8.67 21.40
CA MET A 527 -3.18 -8.61 20.66
C MET A 527 -4.32 -9.24 21.45
N GLU A 528 -4.15 -10.46 21.92
CA GLU A 528 -5.16 -11.21 22.68
C GLU A 528 -5.52 -10.51 23.99
N LYS A 529 -4.52 -9.96 24.67
CA LYS A 529 -4.73 -9.13 25.87
C LYS A 529 -5.51 -7.86 25.54
N PHE A 530 -5.20 -7.19 24.43
CA PHE A 530 -5.88 -5.98 24.00
C PHE A 530 -7.36 -6.24 23.66
N LEU A 531 -7.66 -7.38 23.03
CA LEU A 531 -9.02 -7.76 22.64
C LEU A 531 -9.79 -8.56 23.71
N ARG A 532 -9.12 -8.99 24.79
CA ARG A 532 -9.65 -9.93 25.80
C ARG A 532 -10.18 -11.23 25.22
N LYS A 533 -9.46 -11.74 24.23
CA LYS A 533 -9.77 -12.99 23.54
C LYS A 533 -8.50 -13.84 23.54
N PRO A 534 -8.28 -14.67 24.59
CA PRO A 534 -7.17 -15.60 24.59
C PRO A 534 -7.36 -16.63 23.46
N ASP A 535 -6.25 -17.17 22.96
CA ASP A 535 -6.22 -18.26 21.98
C ASP A 535 -6.86 -17.90 20.61
N LEU A 536 -6.86 -16.62 20.23
CA LEU A 536 -7.31 -16.18 18.89
C LEU A 536 -6.38 -16.68 17.80
N LEU A 537 -5.08 -16.68 18.08
CA LEU A 537 -4.07 -17.18 17.15
C LEU A 537 -3.40 -18.39 17.79
N PRO A 538 -3.03 -19.40 16.99
CA PRO A 538 -2.21 -20.46 17.52
C PRO A 538 -0.90 -19.84 18.02
N ASP A 539 -0.50 -20.20 19.24
CA ASP A 539 0.85 -19.93 19.72
C ASP A 539 1.84 -20.32 18.62
N ALA A 540 2.86 -19.50 18.40
CA ALA A 540 3.97 -19.92 17.57
C ALA A 540 4.64 -21.08 18.31
N ALA A 541 4.17 -22.29 18.04
CA ALA A 541 4.59 -23.48 18.71
C ALA A 541 6.12 -23.52 18.67
N ALA A 542 6.74 -24.09 19.69
CA ALA A 542 8.16 -24.45 19.65
C ALA A 542 8.40 -25.60 18.64
N HIS A 543 7.84 -25.51 17.43
CA HIS A 543 7.95 -26.47 16.34
C HIS A 543 9.43 -26.71 16.06
N LYS A 544 9.85 -27.97 16.11
CA LYS A 544 11.25 -28.40 16.14
C LYS A 544 12.11 -27.71 15.06
N PRO A 545 13.38 -27.40 15.37
CA PRO A 545 14.26 -26.62 14.51
C PRO A 545 14.37 -27.23 13.10
N GLY A 546 14.00 -26.44 12.09
CA GLY A 546 14.49 -26.67 10.74
C GLY A 546 16.01 -26.46 10.71
N LYS A 547 16.75 -27.44 10.18
CA LYS A 547 18.21 -27.46 10.08
C LYS A 547 18.75 -26.25 9.29
N ARG A 548 19.04 -25.13 9.96
CA ARG A 548 19.96 -24.07 9.47
C ARG A 548 20.71 -23.46 10.64
N TRP A 549 22.03 -23.65 10.67
CA TRP A 549 22.78 -23.96 11.91
C TRP A 549 24.10 -23.21 12.03
N PHE A 550 24.14 -21.88 11.82
CA PHE A 550 25.42 -21.16 11.93
C PHE A 550 25.49 -20.00 12.93
N LEU A 551 24.38 -19.50 13.53
CA LEU A 551 24.49 -18.35 14.45
C LEU A 551 23.77 -18.43 15.80
N ASN A 552 22.72 -19.24 15.98
CA ASN A 552 22.21 -19.62 17.32
C ASN A 552 21.13 -20.73 17.18
N PRO A 553 21.40 -22.00 17.50
CA PRO A 553 20.45 -23.10 17.27
C PRO A 553 19.15 -22.97 18.10
N ASN A 554 19.12 -22.09 19.11
CA ASN A 554 17.99 -21.92 20.02
C ASN A 554 17.04 -20.77 19.65
N ARG A 555 17.30 -20.00 18.58
CA ARG A 555 16.41 -18.90 18.15
C ARG A 555 15.77 -19.20 16.80
N GLN A 556 14.47 -19.44 16.82
CA GLN A 556 13.66 -19.58 15.62
C GLN A 556 13.28 -18.19 15.09
N TRP A 557 13.44 -18.05 13.78
CA TRP A 557 13.13 -16.84 13.04
C TRP A 557 11.88 -17.08 12.20
N TYR A 558 10.86 -16.24 12.39
CA TYR A 558 9.58 -16.31 11.70
C TYR A 558 9.43 -15.27 10.59
N GLY A 559 10.50 -14.52 10.28
CA GLY A 559 10.53 -13.55 9.19
C GLY A 559 9.62 -12.35 9.44
N ARG A 560 9.00 -11.80 8.39
CA ARG A 560 8.12 -10.63 8.52
C ARG A 560 6.85 -11.02 9.26
N SER A 561 6.43 -10.19 10.22
CA SER A 561 5.10 -10.28 10.81
C SER A 561 4.34 -8.97 10.59
N SER A 562 3.03 -9.07 10.41
CA SER A 562 2.12 -7.93 10.32
C SER A 562 0.88 -8.27 11.13
N PHE A 563 0.50 -7.39 12.04
CA PHE A 563 -0.68 -7.50 12.88
C PHE A 563 -1.45 -6.20 12.74
N TYR A 564 -2.72 -6.29 12.35
CA TYR A 564 -3.66 -5.19 12.34
C TYR A 564 -4.90 -5.65 13.09
N TYR A 565 -5.17 -5.06 14.24
CA TYR A 565 -6.27 -5.49 15.08
C TYR A 565 -6.86 -4.31 15.85
N GLY A 566 -8.11 -4.44 16.22
CA GLY A 566 -8.83 -3.36 16.88
C GLY A 566 -10.22 -3.75 17.31
N TYR A 567 -10.91 -2.79 17.90
CA TYR A 567 -12.32 -2.88 18.22
C TYR A 567 -13.03 -1.57 17.93
N SER A 568 -14.35 -1.65 17.77
CA SER A 568 -15.24 -0.53 17.58
C SER A 568 -16.31 -0.50 18.68
N LEU A 569 -16.67 0.70 19.13
CA LEU A 569 -17.76 0.95 20.05
C LEU A 569 -18.82 1.83 19.37
N SER A 570 -20.09 1.44 19.46
CA SER A 570 -21.28 2.16 19.05
C SER A 570 -21.74 3.18 20.10
N LEU A 571 -22.79 3.96 19.81
CA LEU A 571 -23.43 4.83 20.79
C LEU A 571 -23.89 4.06 22.04
N GLU A 572 -24.39 2.84 21.88
CA GLU A 572 -24.90 2.03 22.99
C GLU A 572 -23.77 1.68 23.97
N GLU A 573 -22.64 1.19 23.46
CA GLU A 573 -21.49 0.83 24.29
C GLU A 573 -20.80 2.05 24.90
N VAL A 574 -20.67 3.16 24.15
CA VAL A 574 -20.15 4.43 24.69
C VAL A 574 -21.06 4.94 25.80
N GLY A 575 -22.38 4.88 25.60
CA GLY A 575 -23.38 5.24 26.61
C GLY A 575 -23.32 4.34 27.84
N ALA A 576 -23.17 3.02 27.66
CA ALA A 576 -23.01 2.08 28.77
C ALA A 576 -21.75 2.40 29.61
N PHE A 577 -20.63 2.70 28.94
CA PHE A 577 -19.42 3.15 29.62
C PHE A 577 -19.62 4.46 30.39
N LEU A 578 -20.25 5.48 29.79
CA LEU A 578 -20.51 6.76 30.47
C LEU A 578 -21.48 6.62 31.64
N ARG A 579 -22.39 5.64 31.61
CA ARG A 579 -23.32 5.33 32.71
C ARG A 579 -22.72 4.48 33.83
N THR A 580 -21.48 4.01 33.69
CA THR A 580 -20.79 3.27 34.77
C THR A 580 -20.74 4.12 36.04
N ASP A 581 -20.84 3.50 37.21
CA ASP A 581 -20.75 4.24 38.46
C ASP A 581 -19.36 4.89 38.61
N ARG A 582 -19.34 6.09 39.18
CA ARG A 582 -18.12 6.88 39.29
C ARG A 582 -17.04 6.17 40.09
N ALA A 583 -17.39 5.47 41.17
CA ALA A 583 -16.42 4.80 42.04
C ALA A 583 -15.64 3.72 41.28
N THR A 584 -16.34 2.93 40.46
CA THR A 584 -15.72 1.95 39.56
C THR A 584 -14.79 2.61 38.55
N VAL A 585 -15.21 3.70 37.90
CA VAL A 585 -14.34 4.42 36.94
C VAL A 585 -13.11 5.00 37.62
N GLU A 586 -13.24 5.54 38.84
CA GLU A 586 -12.11 6.06 39.61
C GLU A 586 -11.11 4.96 39.98
N ASP A 587 -11.58 3.79 40.43
CA ASP A 587 -10.74 2.63 40.75
C ASP A 587 -9.97 2.14 39.51
N LEU A 588 -10.68 1.90 38.41
CA LEU A 588 -10.08 1.46 37.15
C LEU A 588 -9.10 2.50 36.58
N ALA A 589 -9.43 3.79 36.67
CA ALA A 589 -8.53 4.85 36.24
C ALA A 589 -7.24 4.86 37.05
N ARG A 590 -7.32 4.75 38.38
CA ARG A 590 -6.13 4.66 39.25
C ARG A 590 -5.31 3.42 38.94
N LYS A 591 -5.98 2.27 38.75
CA LYS A 591 -5.36 0.99 38.41
C LYS A 591 -4.58 1.03 37.10
N TYR A 592 -5.13 1.62 36.04
CA TYR A 592 -4.54 1.54 34.70
C TYR A 592 -3.77 2.78 34.24
N LEU A 593 -4.08 3.98 34.77
CA LEU A 593 -3.46 5.25 34.34
C LEU A 593 -2.43 5.79 35.34
N GLY A 594 -2.49 5.36 36.61
CA GLY A 594 -1.77 5.97 37.72
C GLY A 594 -2.44 7.27 38.20
N LEU A 595 -2.09 7.72 39.42
CA LEU A 595 -2.82 8.78 40.13
C LEU A 595 -2.96 10.08 39.32
N ASP A 596 -1.85 10.62 38.79
CA ASP A 596 -1.84 11.92 38.10
C ASP A 596 -2.70 11.95 36.83
N ARG A 597 -2.73 10.83 36.11
CA ARG A 597 -3.51 10.71 34.87
C ARG A 597 -4.95 10.32 35.15
N ALA A 598 -5.20 9.59 36.24
CA ALA A 598 -6.54 9.19 36.66
C ALA A 598 -7.41 10.42 36.94
N THR A 599 -6.92 11.40 37.69
CA THR A 599 -7.71 12.61 38.05
C THR A 599 -8.25 13.32 36.80
N SER A 600 -7.39 13.67 35.85
CA SER A 600 -7.84 14.33 34.62
C SER A 600 -8.72 13.45 33.74
N PHE A 601 -8.56 12.12 33.80
CA PHE A 601 -9.41 11.19 33.06
C PHE A 601 -10.82 11.17 33.65
N ILE A 602 -10.91 11.10 34.98
CA ILE A 602 -12.17 11.12 35.73
C ILE A 602 -12.91 12.43 35.47
N GLU A 603 -12.21 13.56 35.46
CA GLU A 603 -12.79 14.86 35.12
C GLU A 603 -13.35 14.87 33.69
N ALA A 604 -12.57 14.44 32.70
CA ALA A 604 -13.02 14.39 31.31
C ALA A 604 -14.21 13.42 31.12
N TRP A 605 -14.17 12.27 31.77
CA TRP A 605 -15.27 11.29 31.77
C TRP A 605 -16.54 11.87 32.41
N ALA A 606 -16.41 12.54 33.56
CA ALA A 606 -17.53 13.18 34.23
C ALA A 606 -18.15 14.30 33.38
N THR A 607 -17.33 15.08 32.67
CA THR A 607 -17.81 16.08 31.70
C THR A 607 -18.59 15.43 30.56
N ALA A 608 -18.05 14.35 29.96
CA ALA A 608 -18.74 13.62 28.88
C ALA A 608 -20.06 12.99 29.35
N ARG A 609 -20.08 12.39 30.54
CA ARG A 609 -21.30 11.87 31.16
C ARG A 609 -22.34 12.97 31.38
N THR A 610 -21.93 14.10 31.97
CA THR A 610 -22.83 15.23 32.23
C THR A 610 -23.41 15.78 30.92
N ALA A 611 -22.60 15.88 29.87
CA ALA A 611 -23.07 16.32 28.55
C ALA A 611 -24.09 15.33 27.95
N LEU A 612 -23.84 14.02 28.06
CA LEU A 612 -24.78 13.00 27.60
C LEU A 612 -26.10 13.04 28.38
N ASP A 613 -26.02 13.07 29.72
CA ASP A 613 -27.20 13.08 30.61
C ASP A 613 -28.04 14.36 30.44
N ALA A 614 -27.40 15.48 30.10
CA ALA A 614 -28.08 16.76 29.82
C ALA A 614 -28.69 16.84 28.41
N GLY A 615 -28.51 15.81 27.56
CA GLY A 615 -28.95 15.87 26.15
C GLY A 615 -28.23 16.96 25.35
N ALA A 616 -26.94 17.17 25.62
CA ALA A 616 -26.14 18.18 24.94
C ALA A 616 -26.16 18.00 23.42
N THR A 617 -25.92 19.10 22.70
CA THR A 617 -25.82 19.06 21.24
C THR A 617 -24.65 18.17 20.79
N ALA A 618 -24.70 17.66 19.56
CA ALA A 618 -23.63 16.82 19.02
C ALA A 618 -22.22 17.47 19.15
N PRO A 619 -22.00 18.74 18.77
CA PRO A 619 -20.68 19.36 18.94
C PRO A 619 -20.21 19.45 20.40
N GLU A 620 -21.12 19.68 21.36
CA GLU A 620 -20.80 19.75 22.79
C GLU A 620 -20.42 18.37 23.35
N LEU A 621 -21.24 17.35 23.07
CA LEU A 621 -20.95 15.97 23.46
C LEU A 621 -19.64 15.48 22.81
N PHE A 622 -19.43 15.79 21.53
CA PHE A 622 -18.21 15.42 20.81
C PHE A 622 -16.95 15.98 21.46
N ARG A 623 -16.94 17.29 21.81
CA ARG A 623 -15.81 17.91 22.52
C ARG A 623 -15.55 17.24 23.87
N ALA A 624 -16.60 16.89 24.60
CA ALA A 624 -16.47 16.19 25.88
C ALA A 624 -15.90 14.78 25.70
N LEU A 625 -16.40 14.02 24.71
CA LEU A 625 -15.89 12.69 24.34
C LEU A 625 -14.45 12.74 23.83
N GLN A 626 -14.06 13.78 23.10
CA GLN A 626 -12.68 14.00 22.65
C GLN A 626 -11.71 14.08 23.84
N GLY A 627 -12.14 14.69 24.95
CA GLY A 627 -11.41 14.73 26.23
C GLY A 627 -11.18 13.34 26.85
N VAL A 628 -12.04 12.37 26.54
CA VAL A 628 -11.93 10.98 27.01
C VAL A 628 -11.10 10.14 26.03
N PHE A 629 -11.53 10.05 24.77
CA PHE A 629 -11.03 9.09 23.79
C PHE A 629 -9.81 9.59 22.99
N ALA A 630 -9.74 10.89 22.70
CA ALA A 630 -8.67 11.48 21.87
C ALA A 630 -7.62 12.27 22.67
N SER A 631 -7.65 12.20 24.00
CA SER A 631 -6.85 13.09 24.87
C SER A 631 -5.40 12.63 25.09
N ARG A 632 -4.93 12.46 26.34
CA ARG A 632 -3.52 12.10 26.67
C ARG A 632 -3.34 10.67 27.18
N TYR A 633 -4.41 9.92 27.43
CA TYR A 633 -4.37 8.56 27.98
C TYR A 633 -3.87 7.52 26.97
N GLY A 634 -3.10 6.49 27.37
CA GLY A 634 -2.70 5.48 26.37
C GLY A 634 -3.93 4.76 25.78
N VAL A 635 -3.85 4.28 24.54
CA VAL A 635 -4.94 3.47 23.94
C VAL A 635 -5.20 2.25 24.83
N GLU A 636 -4.14 1.54 25.26
CA GLU A 636 -4.31 0.30 26.03
C GLU A 636 -4.90 0.49 27.45
N PRO A 637 -4.47 1.48 28.27
CA PRO A 637 -5.15 1.78 29.52
C PRO A 637 -6.64 2.09 29.33
N LEU A 638 -6.99 2.88 28.31
CA LEU A 638 -8.38 3.22 28.02
C LEU A 638 -9.19 1.98 27.62
N THR A 639 -8.62 1.13 26.76
CA THR A 639 -9.18 -0.17 26.40
C THR A 639 -9.45 -1.05 27.62
N ASN A 640 -8.51 -1.12 28.56
CA ASN A 640 -8.70 -1.91 29.78
C ASN A 640 -9.83 -1.39 30.66
N ILE A 641 -9.94 -0.06 30.81
CA ILE A 641 -11.05 0.56 31.53
C ILE A 641 -12.37 0.20 30.82
N LEU A 642 -12.45 0.44 29.51
CA LEU A 642 -13.66 0.19 28.71
C LEU A 642 -14.15 -1.26 28.82
N PHE A 643 -13.27 -2.24 28.63
CA PHE A 643 -13.66 -3.65 28.73
C PHE A 643 -13.92 -4.13 30.16
N ASP A 644 -13.43 -3.44 31.19
CA ASP A 644 -13.81 -3.73 32.59
C ASP A 644 -15.17 -3.11 32.94
N THR A 645 -15.58 -2.05 32.25
CA THR A 645 -16.88 -1.39 32.43
C THR A 645 -17.99 -1.95 31.56
N ILE A 646 -17.68 -2.41 30.36
CA ILE A 646 -18.65 -2.93 29.38
C ILE A 646 -18.59 -4.46 29.42
N PRO A 647 -19.73 -5.18 29.52
CA PRO A 647 -19.75 -6.63 29.44
C PRO A 647 -19.08 -7.14 28.14
N SER A 648 -18.10 -8.04 28.26
CA SER A 648 -17.21 -8.51 27.19
C SER A 648 -17.86 -9.18 25.97
N ARG A 649 -19.19 -9.32 25.96
CA ARG A 649 -19.96 -9.97 24.88
C ARG A 649 -20.45 -9.00 23.79
N LEU A 650 -20.24 -7.69 23.93
CA LEU A 650 -20.89 -6.67 23.08
C LEU A 650 -19.95 -5.88 22.16
N VAL A 651 -18.63 -6.05 22.26
CA VAL A 651 -17.70 -5.22 21.51
C VAL A 651 -17.30 -5.90 20.19
N ASP A 652 -17.60 -5.23 19.07
CA ASP A 652 -17.17 -5.65 17.75
C ASP A 652 -15.65 -5.46 17.60
N TYR A 653 -14.98 -6.47 17.04
CA TYR A 653 -13.52 -6.49 16.91
C TYR A 653 -13.10 -6.95 15.52
N PHE A 654 -11.85 -6.65 15.16
CA PHE A 654 -11.26 -7.14 13.92
C PHE A 654 -9.80 -7.52 14.16
N VAL A 655 -9.37 -8.54 13.44
CA VAL A 655 -8.00 -9.06 13.43
C VAL A 655 -7.62 -9.39 12.00
N THR A 656 -6.47 -8.89 11.57
CA THR A 656 -5.73 -9.37 10.41
C THR A 656 -4.30 -9.57 10.84
N ALA A 657 -3.89 -10.82 10.98
CA ALA A 657 -2.53 -11.19 11.32
C ALA A 657 -1.90 -11.97 10.16
N GLN A 658 -0.65 -11.67 9.84
CA GLN A 658 0.11 -12.35 8.81
C GLN A 658 1.51 -12.68 9.31
N ASN A 659 1.85 -13.97 9.32
CA ASN A 659 3.18 -14.47 9.58
C ASN A 659 3.41 -15.81 8.87
N VAL A 660 4.67 -16.22 8.71
CA VAL A 660 5.03 -17.52 8.17
C VAL A 660 4.42 -18.69 8.97
N ALA A 661 4.40 -18.60 10.30
CA ALA A 661 3.97 -19.70 11.17
C ALA A 661 2.52 -20.11 10.91
N PHE A 662 1.62 -19.14 10.87
CA PHE A 662 0.17 -19.37 10.77
C PHE A 662 -0.46 -18.83 9.48
N GLY A 663 0.33 -18.27 8.55
CA GLY A 663 -0.19 -17.70 7.30
C GLY A 663 -0.86 -16.35 7.54
N ARG A 664 -1.92 -16.06 6.77
CA ARG A 664 -2.79 -14.89 7.00
C ARG A 664 -4.06 -15.37 7.68
N ILE A 665 -4.34 -14.82 8.84
CA ILE A 665 -5.59 -15.03 9.59
C ILE A 665 -6.35 -13.71 9.54
N GLN A 666 -7.62 -13.79 9.16
CA GLN A 666 -8.55 -12.66 9.23
C GLN A 666 -9.78 -13.11 10.00
N GLU A 667 -10.06 -12.41 11.09
CA GLU A 667 -11.24 -12.65 11.90
C GLU A 667 -11.91 -11.30 12.14
N ARG A 668 -13.23 -11.28 12.05
CA ARG A 668 -14.04 -10.09 12.33
C ARG A 668 -15.18 -10.54 13.23
N GLY A 669 -15.43 -9.78 14.29
CA GLY A 669 -16.65 -9.83 15.07
C GLY A 669 -17.86 -9.43 14.23
N LYS A 670 -19.01 -9.21 14.87
CA LYS A 670 -20.21 -8.84 14.12
C LYS A 670 -20.07 -7.42 13.56
N THR A 671 -20.93 -7.15 12.58
CA THR A 671 -21.35 -5.84 12.04
C THR A 671 -20.31 -4.90 11.39
N VAL A 672 -20.62 -4.51 10.15
CA VAL A 672 -20.17 -3.25 9.52
C VAL A 672 -21.28 -2.25 9.82
N THR A 673 -20.98 -1.13 10.46
CA THR A 673 -22.02 -0.12 10.78
C THR A 673 -22.31 0.80 9.61
N SER A 674 -23.46 1.48 9.59
CA SER A 674 -23.82 2.40 8.50
C SER A 674 -22.86 3.57 8.38
N VAL A 675 -22.28 4.09 9.47
CA VAL A 675 -21.27 5.14 9.38
C VAL A 675 -19.96 4.62 8.79
N GLU A 676 -19.53 3.40 9.14
CA GLU A 676 -18.39 2.78 8.46
C GLU A 676 -18.69 2.65 6.96
N LYS A 677 -19.93 2.31 6.59
CA LYS A 677 -20.38 2.26 5.19
C LYS A 677 -20.42 3.65 4.54
N ALA A 678 -20.90 4.68 5.23
CA ALA A 678 -20.96 6.06 4.74
C ALA A 678 -19.55 6.65 4.55
N LEU A 679 -18.65 6.43 5.51
CA LEU A 679 -17.23 6.77 5.41
C LEU A 679 -16.56 5.97 4.29
N THR A 680 -16.83 4.67 4.17
CA THR A 680 -16.29 3.84 3.09
C THR A 680 -16.78 4.31 1.72
N ASN A 681 -18.06 4.67 1.60
CA ASN A 681 -18.63 5.23 0.38
C ASN A 681 -18.01 6.60 0.07
N THR A 682 -17.88 7.46 1.08
CA THR A 682 -17.23 8.76 0.98
C THR A 682 -15.77 8.63 0.56
N ASP A 683 -15.01 7.72 1.17
CA ASP A 683 -13.62 7.43 0.81
C ASP A 683 -13.51 6.81 -0.58
N ARG A 684 -14.49 6.02 -1.01
CA ARG A 684 -14.54 5.48 -2.37
C ARG A 684 -14.78 6.58 -3.39
N GLU A 685 -15.69 7.51 -3.10
CA GLU A 685 -16.06 8.62 -4.00
C GLU A 685 -15.03 9.76 -4.00
N LEU A 686 -14.50 10.15 -2.84
CA LEU A 686 -13.44 11.16 -2.73
C LEU A 686 -12.07 10.61 -3.09
N GLY A 687 -11.81 9.37 -2.69
CA GLY A 687 -10.53 8.72 -2.84
C GLY A 687 -10.41 7.94 -4.14
N PHE A 688 -11.24 8.12 -5.17
CA PHE A 688 -11.10 7.31 -6.39
C PHE A 688 -9.72 7.43 -7.06
N GLU A 689 -8.94 8.45 -6.72
CA GLU A 689 -7.55 8.67 -7.14
C GLU A 689 -6.52 7.87 -6.33
N THR A 690 -6.82 7.58 -5.06
CA THR A 690 -5.95 6.89 -4.09
C THR A 690 -6.37 5.43 -3.91
N TYR A 691 -7.66 5.16 -4.01
CA TYR A 691 -8.21 3.83 -4.12
C TYR A 691 -7.83 3.28 -5.48
N ASN A 692 -7.10 2.17 -5.49
CA ASN A 692 -6.98 1.32 -6.66
C ASN A 692 -8.40 1.07 -7.15
N GLN A 693 -8.82 1.72 -8.23
CA GLN A 693 -10.12 1.48 -8.83
C GLN A 693 -10.12 0.06 -9.34
N ARG A 694 -10.54 -0.86 -8.47
CA ARG A 694 -10.80 -2.25 -8.78
C ARG A 694 -11.51 -2.25 -10.13
N LEU A 695 -10.89 -2.81 -11.17
CA LEU A 695 -11.60 -3.23 -12.37
C LEU A 695 -12.91 -3.81 -11.87
N LYS A 696 -14.05 -3.33 -12.42
CA LYS A 696 -15.38 -3.79 -12.01
C LYS A 696 -15.31 -5.31 -11.85
N GLN A 697 -15.22 -5.77 -10.60
CA GLN A 697 -15.22 -7.19 -10.31
C GLN A 697 -16.56 -7.67 -10.80
N ASP A 698 -16.56 -8.84 -11.41
CA ASP A 698 -17.83 -9.50 -11.64
C ASP A 698 -18.33 -10.00 -10.27
N SER A 699 -19.10 -9.15 -9.58
CA SER A 699 -19.56 -9.40 -8.21
C SER A 699 -20.45 -10.64 -8.11
N GLU A 700 -20.98 -11.10 -9.25
CA GLU A 700 -21.78 -12.33 -9.34
C GLU A 700 -20.90 -13.56 -9.62
N ALA A 701 -19.64 -13.38 -10.03
CA ALA A 701 -18.67 -14.44 -10.28
C ALA A 701 -17.94 -14.90 -8.99
N VAL A 702 -18.72 -15.34 -7.99
CA VAL A 702 -18.22 -15.69 -6.65
C VAL A 702 -17.88 -17.17 -6.53
N VAL A 703 -16.66 -17.49 -6.09
CA VAL A 703 -16.31 -18.84 -5.62
C VAL A 703 -16.77 -18.94 -4.16
N LYS A 704 -17.80 -19.75 -3.90
CA LYS A 704 -18.44 -19.83 -2.58
C LYS A 704 -17.57 -20.57 -1.57
N GLU A 705 -17.00 -21.70 -1.98
CA GLU A 705 -16.27 -22.62 -1.10
C GLU A 705 -15.09 -23.22 -1.86
N ILE A 706 -14.01 -23.53 -1.14
CA ILE A 706 -12.84 -24.27 -1.63
C ILE A 706 -12.45 -25.27 -0.54
N HIS A 707 -12.40 -26.55 -0.88
CA HIS A 707 -11.97 -27.63 0.01
C HIS A 707 -10.87 -28.45 -0.68
N VAL A 708 -9.84 -28.82 0.08
CA VAL A 708 -8.76 -29.68 -0.41
C VAL A 708 -8.65 -30.88 0.51
N ASP A 709 -9.12 -32.02 0.03
CA ASP A 709 -9.11 -33.27 0.80
C ASP A 709 -7.88 -34.10 0.43
N ALA A 710 -7.39 -34.88 1.39
CA ALA A 710 -6.38 -35.90 1.12
C ALA A 710 -7.01 -37.12 0.43
N GLY A 711 -6.45 -37.53 -0.70
CA GLY A 711 -6.75 -38.77 -1.39
C GLY A 711 -5.63 -39.81 -1.23
N PRO A 712 -5.90 -41.07 -1.61
CA PRO A 712 -4.89 -42.14 -1.57
C PRO A 712 -3.70 -41.83 -2.50
N GLY A 713 -2.51 -42.29 -2.11
CA GLY A 713 -1.29 -42.12 -2.92
C GLY A 713 -0.72 -40.69 -2.94
N GLY A 714 -1.16 -39.81 -2.05
CA GLY A 714 -0.71 -38.41 -2.02
C GLY A 714 -1.44 -37.49 -2.99
N VAL A 715 -2.41 -38.01 -3.75
CA VAL A 715 -3.32 -37.22 -4.58
C VAL A 715 -4.15 -36.32 -3.66
N LYS A 716 -4.38 -35.07 -4.07
CA LYS A 716 -5.30 -34.16 -3.34
C LYS A 716 -6.56 -33.94 -4.16
N LYS A 717 -7.73 -33.98 -3.52
CA LYS A 717 -9.02 -33.74 -4.18
C LYS A 717 -9.45 -32.32 -3.90
N LEU A 718 -9.40 -31.46 -4.92
CA LEU A 718 -9.84 -30.07 -4.84
C LEU A 718 -11.32 -29.99 -5.23
N ARG A 719 -12.16 -29.55 -4.29
CA ARG A 719 -13.58 -29.24 -4.51
C ARG A 719 -13.81 -27.74 -4.37
N PHE A 720 -14.59 -27.16 -5.27
CA PHE A 720 -14.96 -25.75 -5.18
C PHE A 720 -16.31 -25.48 -5.80
N THR A 721 -17.02 -24.47 -5.28
CA THR A 721 -18.39 -24.16 -5.70
C THR A 721 -18.47 -22.81 -6.40
N LEU A 722 -18.93 -22.78 -7.64
CA LEU A 722 -19.10 -21.55 -8.44
C LEU A 722 -20.56 -21.09 -8.42
N SER A 723 -20.81 -19.78 -8.30
CA SER A 723 -22.19 -19.25 -8.37
C SER A 723 -22.82 -19.28 -9.77
N HIS A 724 -22.02 -19.22 -10.84
CA HIS A 724 -22.46 -19.16 -12.25
C HIS A 724 -21.48 -19.92 -13.16
N ASP A 725 -21.88 -20.17 -14.40
CA ASP A 725 -21.01 -20.78 -15.40
C ASP A 725 -19.84 -19.84 -15.75
N PRO A 726 -18.57 -20.32 -15.64
CA PRO A 726 -17.42 -19.49 -15.95
C PRO A 726 -17.09 -19.54 -17.45
N GLU A 727 -16.68 -18.40 -18.03
CA GLU A 727 -15.95 -18.37 -19.30
C GLU A 727 -14.46 -18.66 -19.08
N ASN A 728 -13.89 -18.16 -17.98
CA ASN A 728 -12.50 -18.40 -17.61
C ASN A 728 -12.41 -18.73 -16.12
N VAL A 729 -11.63 -19.76 -15.76
CA VAL A 729 -11.32 -20.10 -14.35
C VAL A 729 -9.83 -19.96 -14.13
N PHE A 730 -9.46 -19.26 -13.08
CA PHE A 730 -8.08 -18.98 -12.75
C PHE A 730 -7.69 -19.64 -11.43
N PHE A 731 -6.57 -20.35 -11.46
CA PHE A 731 -5.97 -21.03 -10.33
C PHE A 731 -4.60 -20.44 -10.04
N ARG A 732 -4.32 -20.19 -8.77
CA ARG A 732 -3.02 -19.69 -8.31
C ARG A 732 -2.62 -20.45 -7.06
N LEU A 733 -1.46 -21.10 -7.13
CA LEU A 733 -0.92 -21.92 -6.05
C LEU A 733 0.40 -21.33 -5.56
N PHE A 734 0.43 -21.04 -4.27
CA PHE A 734 1.64 -20.63 -3.57
C PHE A 734 2.08 -21.69 -2.58
N GLN A 735 3.37 -21.98 -2.55
CA GLN A 735 4.00 -22.64 -1.42
C GLN A 735 4.23 -21.59 -0.32
N VAL A 736 3.72 -21.88 0.87
CA VAL A 736 3.96 -21.08 2.07
C VAL A 736 5.34 -21.48 2.62
N THR A 737 6.38 -20.81 2.14
CA THR A 737 7.75 -21.09 2.62
C THR A 737 8.05 -20.34 3.93
N GLY A 738 8.94 -20.93 4.73
CA GLY A 738 9.45 -20.38 5.99
C GLY A 738 10.02 -18.95 5.93
N LEU A 739 10.34 -18.44 4.74
CA LEU A 739 11.14 -17.23 4.53
C LEU A 739 10.47 -16.30 3.53
N LYS A 740 9.56 -15.43 4.01
CA LYS A 740 9.02 -14.20 3.36
C LYS A 740 8.47 -14.26 1.92
N LYS A 741 8.77 -15.26 1.13
CA LYS A 741 8.33 -15.42 -0.25
C LYS A 741 7.35 -16.58 -0.24
N GLN A 742 6.06 -16.25 -0.41
CA GLN A 742 5.16 -17.21 -1.01
C GLN A 742 5.81 -17.60 -2.35
N LEU A 743 6.37 -18.81 -2.42
CA LEU A 743 6.97 -19.26 -3.66
C LEU A 743 5.80 -19.59 -4.56
N ARG A 744 5.57 -18.73 -5.55
CA ARG A 744 4.53 -18.97 -6.55
C ARG A 744 4.92 -20.21 -7.34
N LEU A 745 4.19 -21.30 -7.14
CA LEU A 745 4.45 -22.58 -7.79
C LEU A 745 3.77 -22.65 -9.15
N ALA A 746 2.47 -22.32 -9.16
CA ALA A 746 1.66 -22.42 -10.36
C ALA A 746 0.67 -21.27 -10.44
N GLU A 747 0.44 -20.82 -11.67
CA GLU A 747 -0.56 -19.84 -12.01
C GLU A 747 -1.11 -20.21 -13.39
N VAL A 748 -2.40 -20.51 -13.45
CA VAL A 748 -3.05 -21.09 -14.62
C VAL A 748 -4.40 -20.42 -14.82
N ALA A 749 -4.59 -19.83 -15.99
CA ALA A 749 -5.89 -19.40 -16.47
C ALA A 749 -6.41 -20.47 -17.45
N VAL A 750 -7.58 -21.02 -17.19
CA VAL A 750 -8.23 -22.01 -18.06
C VAL A 750 -9.40 -21.32 -18.75
N ASN A 751 -9.35 -21.26 -20.07
CA ASN A 751 -10.50 -20.88 -20.87
C ASN A 751 -11.48 -22.06 -20.89
N ASN A 752 -12.70 -21.84 -20.39
CA ASN A 752 -13.66 -22.90 -20.12
C ASN A 752 -14.60 -23.19 -21.31
N ARG A 753 -14.07 -23.16 -22.55
CA ARG A 753 -14.88 -23.40 -23.77
C ARG A 753 -15.57 -24.75 -23.78
N ASN A 754 -14.94 -25.76 -23.18
CA ASN A 754 -15.45 -27.13 -23.14
C ASN A 754 -16.42 -27.38 -21.97
N HIS A 755 -16.85 -26.32 -21.28
CA HIS A 755 -17.73 -26.41 -20.09
C HIS A 755 -17.21 -27.39 -19.03
N ARG A 756 -15.88 -27.46 -18.88
CA ARG A 756 -15.18 -28.29 -17.88
C ARG A 756 -15.62 -27.91 -16.48
N PHE A 757 -15.80 -26.62 -16.25
CA PHE A 757 -16.33 -26.06 -15.01
C PHE A 757 -17.73 -25.50 -15.24
N ARG A 758 -18.61 -25.63 -14.25
CA ARG A 758 -20.01 -25.16 -14.32
C ARG A 758 -20.44 -24.50 -13.02
N ALA A 759 -21.56 -23.80 -13.03
CA ALA A 759 -22.22 -23.36 -11.81
C ALA A 759 -22.48 -24.57 -10.88
N GLY A 760 -22.31 -24.38 -9.57
CA GLY A 760 -22.42 -25.44 -8.57
C GLY A 760 -21.06 -26.04 -8.20
N GLU A 761 -21.07 -27.29 -7.74
CA GLU A 761 -19.89 -27.99 -7.27
C GLU A 761 -19.01 -28.47 -8.43
N ASN A 762 -17.71 -28.23 -8.32
CA ASN A 762 -16.69 -28.65 -9.27
C ASN A 762 -15.60 -29.40 -8.52
N GLU A 763 -14.98 -30.36 -9.20
CA GLU A 763 -13.94 -31.20 -8.62
C GLU A 763 -12.78 -31.39 -9.60
N ILE A 764 -11.54 -31.28 -9.10
CA ILE A 764 -10.35 -31.74 -9.80
C ILE A 764 -9.47 -32.55 -8.85
N LEU A 765 -8.88 -33.61 -9.38
CA LEU A 765 -7.84 -34.35 -8.68
C LEU A 765 -6.50 -33.68 -8.98
N LEU A 766 -5.70 -33.39 -7.96
CA LEU A 766 -4.35 -32.86 -8.02
C LEU A 766 -3.37 -34.03 -7.95
N ASP A 767 -3.04 -34.58 -9.11
CA ASP A 767 -2.17 -35.73 -9.31
C ASP A 767 -0.99 -35.33 -10.22
N PRO A 768 0.27 -35.41 -9.73
CA PRO A 768 1.45 -35.05 -10.52
C PRO A 768 1.63 -35.90 -11.79
N ASP A 769 1.02 -37.10 -11.83
CA ASP A 769 1.10 -38.02 -12.96
C ASP A 769 -0.10 -37.92 -13.92
N SER A 770 -1.03 -36.99 -13.66
CA SER A 770 -2.20 -36.76 -14.53
C SER A 770 -1.80 -36.29 -15.93
N LEU A 771 -2.49 -36.79 -16.95
CA LEU A 771 -2.38 -36.28 -18.32
C LEU A 771 -3.08 -34.91 -18.49
N ASP A 772 -3.95 -34.53 -17.55
CA ASP A 772 -4.58 -33.22 -17.56
C ASP A 772 -3.58 -32.13 -17.16
N LEU A 773 -3.26 -31.21 -18.09
CA LEU A 773 -2.20 -30.22 -17.88
C LEU A 773 -2.49 -29.28 -16.70
N LEU A 774 -3.76 -28.92 -16.45
CA LEU A 774 -4.11 -28.10 -15.29
C LEU A 774 -3.73 -28.83 -14.00
N THR A 775 -4.22 -30.05 -13.85
CA THR A 775 -3.93 -30.90 -12.71
C THR A 775 -2.43 -31.11 -12.53
N ALA A 776 -1.71 -31.51 -13.59
CA ALA A 776 -0.28 -31.77 -13.54
C ALA A 776 0.48 -30.51 -13.13
N LYS A 777 0.12 -29.34 -13.67
CA LYS A 777 0.79 -28.07 -13.36
C LYS A 777 0.53 -27.61 -11.93
N LEU A 778 -0.65 -27.83 -11.37
CA LEU A 778 -0.97 -27.51 -9.97
C LEU A 778 -0.33 -28.49 -8.98
N SER A 779 -0.05 -29.73 -9.39
CA SER A 779 0.44 -30.78 -8.50
C SER A 779 1.95 -31.05 -8.58
N ARG A 780 2.61 -30.71 -9.69
CA ARG A 780 4.04 -31.01 -9.94
C ARG A 780 4.98 -30.58 -8.83
N ASP A 781 4.73 -29.43 -8.22
CA ASP A 781 5.62 -28.82 -7.22
C ASP A 781 5.12 -29.01 -5.78
N LEU A 782 4.09 -29.84 -5.60
CA LEU A 782 3.57 -30.24 -4.30
C LEU A 782 4.52 -31.26 -3.64
N ARG A 783 4.89 -31.01 -2.39
CA ARG A 783 5.83 -31.79 -1.59
C ARG A 783 5.24 -32.07 -0.21
N ARG A 784 5.55 -33.27 0.31
CA ARG A 784 5.18 -33.69 1.66
C ARG A 784 5.80 -32.78 2.72
N GLY A 785 5.06 -32.55 3.81
CA GLY A 785 5.47 -31.72 4.94
C GLY A 785 5.42 -30.20 4.68
N GLU A 786 4.90 -29.76 3.53
CA GLU A 786 4.81 -28.35 3.17
C GLU A 786 3.35 -27.87 3.14
N PHE A 787 3.17 -26.56 3.29
CA PHE A 787 1.87 -25.89 3.24
C PHE A 787 1.72 -25.09 1.96
N TYR A 788 0.50 -25.10 1.43
CA TYR A 788 0.14 -24.41 0.21
C TYR A 788 -1.06 -23.52 0.43
N ASN A 789 -1.12 -22.41 -0.30
CA ASN A 789 -2.30 -21.57 -0.41
C ASN A 789 -2.77 -21.61 -1.85
N LEU A 790 -3.98 -22.12 -2.08
CA LEU A 790 -4.63 -22.17 -3.37
C LEU A 790 -5.71 -21.11 -3.45
N SER A 791 -5.60 -20.25 -4.44
CA SER A 791 -6.55 -19.20 -4.76
C SER A 791 -7.27 -19.51 -6.07
N ILE A 792 -8.59 -19.35 -6.08
CA ILE A 792 -9.45 -19.53 -7.27
C ILE A 792 -10.27 -18.27 -7.47
N ALA A 793 -10.34 -17.81 -8.72
CA ALA A 793 -11.34 -16.84 -9.17
C ALA A 793 -11.82 -17.25 -10.55
N TYR A 794 -13.00 -16.80 -10.95
CA TYR A 794 -13.48 -17.01 -12.31
C TYR A 794 -14.09 -15.76 -12.88
N SER A 795 -14.28 -15.75 -14.19
CA SER A 795 -14.93 -14.69 -14.93
C SER A 795 -16.06 -15.26 -15.76
N ARG A 796 -17.20 -14.57 -15.80
CA ARG A 796 -18.27 -14.87 -16.77
C ARG A 796 -18.04 -14.20 -18.13
N THR A 797 -17.05 -13.31 -18.21
CA THR A 797 -16.63 -12.62 -19.43
C THR A 797 -15.14 -12.88 -19.69
N THR A 798 -14.58 -12.31 -20.76
CA THR A 798 -13.14 -12.38 -21.01
C THR A 798 -12.34 -11.39 -20.13
N ASP A 799 -13.02 -10.43 -19.53
CA ASP A 799 -12.40 -9.22 -18.99
C ASP A 799 -12.71 -8.95 -17.51
N ARG A 800 -13.46 -9.75 -16.76
CA ARG A 800 -13.79 -9.40 -15.36
C ARG A 800 -13.83 -10.61 -14.44
N TYR A 801 -12.75 -10.84 -13.69
CA TYR A 801 -12.78 -11.86 -12.65
C TYR A 801 -13.60 -11.37 -11.45
N GLY A 802 -14.33 -12.30 -10.83
CA GLY A 802 -14.96 -12.05 -9.54
C GLY A 802 -13.97 -12.13 -8.38
N PRO A 803 -14.47 -12.05 -7.13
CA PRO A 803 -13.64 -12.08 -5.94
C PRO A 803 -12.87 -13.40 -5.81
N VAL A 804 -11.63 -13.30 -5.32
CA VAL A 804 -10.74 -14.44 -5.10
C VAL A 804 -11.12 -15.17 -3.83
N ALA A 805 -11.47 -16.46 -3.92
CA ALA A 805 -11.51 -17.34 -2.76
C ALA A 805 -10.15 -18.03 -2.60
N SER A 806 -9.70 -18.25 -1.38
CA SER A 806 -8.43 -18.95 -1.10
C SER A 806 -8.59 -19.95 0.02
N ASN A 807 -7.92 -21.10 -0.09
CA ASN A 807 -7.83 -22.09 0.98
C ASN A 807 -6.39 -22.55 1.17
N ARG A 808 -5.99 -22.71 2.43
CA ARG A 808 -4.68 -23.23 2.83
C ARG A 808 -4.81 -24.72 3.14
N PHE A 809 -3.89 -25.52 2.60
CA PHE A 809 -3.83 -26.95 2.88
C PHE A 809 -2.39 -27.43 3.08
N GLY A 810 -2.22 -28.46 3.90
CA GLY A 810 -0.96 -29.17 4.08
C GLY A 810 -0.90 -30.44 3.24
N ILE A 811 0.31 -30.86 2.91
CA ILE A 811 0.53 -32.24 2.43
C ILE A 811 1.11 -33.01 3.58
N ASP A 812 0.21 -33.58 4.39
CA ASP A 812 0.60 -34.44 5.49
C ASP A 812 1.46 -35.60 4.97
N ASP A 813 2.45 -35.99 5.77
CA ASP A 813 2.99 -37.34 5.64
C ASP A 813 1.81 -38.29 5.84
N ASP A 814 1.65 -39.28 4.93
CA ASP A 814 0.66 -40.34 5.09
C ASP A 814 0.57 -40.70 6.58
N PRO A 815 -0.62 -40.83 7.17
CA PRO A 815 -0.76 -41.55 8.41
C PRO A 815 -0.44 -43.01 8.09
N TYR A 816 0.85 -43.31 7.92
CA TYR A 816 1.34 -44.65 8.19
C TYR A 816 0.81 -44.94 9.58
N PRO A 817 -0.02 -45.97 9.76
CA PRO A 817 -0.52 -46.31 11.07
C PRO A 817 0.71 -46.50 11.92
N SER A 818 0.97 -45.56 12.84
CA SER A 818 2.01 -45.73 13.82
C SER A 818 1.51 -46.86 14.70
N SER A 819 1.80 -48.09 14.32
CA SER A 819 1.67 -49.26 15.17
C SER A 819 2.73 -49.14 16.26
N LYS A 820 2.60 -48.12 17.11
CA LYS A 820 3.07 -48.24 18.48
C LYS A 820 2.06 -49.18 19.13
N PRO A 821 2.45 -50.41 19.50
CA PRO A 821 1.57 -51.29 20.24
C PRO A 821 1.07 -50.52 21.47
N ALA A 822 -0.24 -50.58 21.71
CA ALA A 822 -0.85 -49.99 22.88
C ALA A 822 -0.08 -50.43 24.12
N LYS A 823 0.37 -49.47 24.95
CA LYS A 823 0.85 -49.80 26.29
C LYS A 823 -0.29 -50.53 27.01
N PRO A 824 -0.06 -51.72 27.58
CA PRO A 824 -1.10 -52.39 28.36
C PRO A 824 -1.51 -51.48 29.51
N SER A 825 -2.82 -51.32 29.67
CA SER A 825 -3.40 -50.63 30.82
C SER A 825 -2.93 -51.32 32.10
N PRO A 826 -2.56 -50.59 33.17
CA PRO A 826 -2.29 -51.21 34.46
C PRO A 826 -3.58 -51.91 34.94
N ALA A 827 -3.44 -53.19 35.30
CA ALA A 827 -4.51 -53.98 35.88
C ALA A 827 -4.93 -53.37 37.24
N ASN A 828 -6.24 -53.34 37.48
CA ASN A 828 -6.85 -52.99 38.77
C ASN A 828 -6.37 -53.88 39.91
#